data_AF-A0A810NDZ8-F1
#
_entry.id   AF-A0A810NDZ8-F1
#
_cell.length_a   1.000
_cell.length_b   1.000
_cell.length_c   1.000
_cell.angle_alpha   90.00
_cell.angle_beta   90.00
_cell.angle_gamma   90.00
#
_symmetry.space_group_name_H-M   'P 1'
#
loop_
_entity.id
_entity.type
_entity.pdbx_description
1 polymer ?
#
loop_
_entity_poly.entity_id
_entity_poly.type
_entity_poly.pdbx_seq_one_letter_code
_entity_poly.pdbx_strand_id
1 'polypeptide(L)'
;MSTHPSPAPTGGQTTPAPKDDQASAPAPAGGQAATPAPAGGQAATPAPAGGEPASVAAPADSTSPRAGRSSPPQLVGWHAIMLVALLFALTVQLLRASGPLLDQVAGPVGIVNAALIALAIFALPGLLLVWLRRRAAALPSHLVPGVCVTGALWIAGNLFGHNLALTAAGAVAGLVTLAFAVRQAGGPVTAAVGLLAGGALDLAVRSATVTWDPLWGGGIWAGGMAWIRPFSTIAAVVALVLAVRVSAARPAPAGTAGGRVWALGGYLALWMTTLGNPAFAASQSGVALQLCLIVLIGTLVVAVELVRRLTLAGGTNAVPEPDHWIAGSAALAGLAGGLALAWWGSGPVVLLGLVLAQLSAAVAVARALASPGDRGVWAYGLVWVLPVLLFQVHYDMPLPFDNRWLLIALAVLVGLAGMGRRPDHPGGWRVDLRRLAARPAPVAGAVALALAVPLLMHLTRPDDGTVTTSPTGVTVLSWNVKYGRDDATGQADPHRIAKVIRILDPDVVVLQEVSRGWAIGGGVDVAEYLSRELRMPFWWSPAADGQFGNLLLTRLPVSDVRTGLLPYGQGPMHRSYLKATVHLAFGRSLDVVTAHLTHRKPNTPTRLAQIDTLLAQTDPARPTVVAGDFNFWPTWPETRSFTGAGWTSAQDVTGHGDAWTSPTDRPTNRVDWVFGSPSVAFTDFRVVDQVTASDHFPVLATLALPAP
;
A
#
# COMPACT_ATOMS: atom_id res chain seq x y z
N MET A 1 67.34 -17.64 -12.52
CA MET A 1 68.38 -18.33 -11.72
C MET A 1 67.72 -18.81 -10.43
N SER A 2 68.10 -20.02 -9.97
CA SER A 2 68.02 -20.57 -8.59
C SER A 2 66.75 -20.37 -7.73
N THR A 3 66.19 -21.31 -6.94
CA THR A 3 65.99 -22.78 -6.90
C THR A 3 65.76 -23.17 -5.42
N HIS A 4 64.54 -23.64 -5.08
CA HIS A 4 64.10 -24.71 -4.13
C HIS A 4 64.91 -25.08 -2.83
N PRO A 5 64.30 -25.76 -1.81
CA PRO A 5 63.14 -26.67 -1.86
C PRO A 5 62.06 -26.51 -0.74
N SER A 6 61.17 -27.52 -0.64
CA SER A 6 60.01 -27.64 0.29
C SER A 6 60.31 -28.67 1.44
N PRO A 7 59.42 -28.88 2.44
CA PRO A 7 58.36 -29.90 2.31
C PRO A 7 57.00 -29.56 3.00
N ALA A 8 56.00 -30.46 2.86
CA ALA A 8 54.66 -30.44 3.49
C ALA A 8 54.55 -31.54 4.60
N PRO A 9 53.37 -31.95 5.19
CA PRO A 9 52.17 -32.47 4.48
C PRO A 9 50.74 -32.37 5.14
N THR A 10 49.72 -32.55 4.27
CA THR A 10 48.40 -33.25 4.46
C THR A 10 47.30 -32.86 5.48
N GLY A 11 46.05 -32.87 4.98
CA GLY A 11 44.78 -33.11 5.72
C GLY A 11 43.59 -32.34 5.11
N GLY A 12 42.39 -32.90 4.86
CA GLY A 12 41.91 -34.29 4.92
C GLY A 12 40.39 -34.38 5.20
N GLN A 13 39.54 -34.57 4.18
CA GLN A 13 38.09 -34.78 4.35
C GLN A 13 37.72 -36.27 4.50
N THR A 14 36.73 -36.62 5.32
CA THR A 14 35.66 -37.63 5.05
C THR A 14 34.67 -37.78 6.21
N THR A 15 33.46 -38.28 5.91
CA THR A 15 32.44 -38.74 6.88
C THR A 15 31.97 -40.16 6.53
N PRO A 16 31.64 -40.98 7.54
CA PRO A 16 30.52 -41.92 7.41
C PRO A 16 29.67 -42.06 8.71
N ALA A 17 28.51 -42.71 8.59
CA ALA A 17 27.65 -43.13 9.71
C ALA A 17 28.07 -44.50 10.28
N PRO A 18 27.43 -44.97 11.38
CA PRO A 18 26.48 -46.09 11.21
C PRO A 18 25.23 -46.00 12.12
N LYS A 19 24.69 -47.15 12.57
CA LYS A 19 23.25 -47.42 12.79
C LYS A 19 23.05 -48.56 13.82
N ASP A 20 21.90 -48.58 14.53
CA ASP A 20 21.35 -49.69 15.37
C ASP A 20 22.26 -50.13 16.57
N ASP A 21 21.89 -50.83 17.66
CA ASP A 21 20.65 -51.22 18.38
C ASP A 21 21.02 -51.27 19.92
N GLN A 22 20.45 -51.93 20.96
CA GLN A 22 19.34 -52.89 21.23
C GLN A 22 18.85 -52.73 22.71
N ALA A 23 18.00 -53.64 23.21
CA ALA A 23 17.21 -53.55 24.46
C ALA A 23 17.69 -54.42 25.67
N SER A 24 17.14 -54.14 26.88
CA SER A 24 16.74 -55.15 27.92
C SER A 24 15.90 -54.52 29.08
N ALA A 25 15.18 -55.35 29.85
CA ALA A 25 14.14 -54.99 30.87
C ALA A 25 14.58 -55.37 32.33
N PRO A 26 13.76 -55.49 33.43
CA PRO A 26 12.29 -55.62 33.58
C PRO A 26 11.63 -54.80 34.75
N ALA A 27 10.39 -55.16 35.15
CA ALA A 27 9.53 -54.52 36.19
C ALA A 27 9.50 -55.28 37.56
N PRO A 28 8.68 -54.86 38.56
CA PRO A 28 7.39 -55.55 38.83
C PRO A 28 6.22 -54.64 39.35
N ALA A 29 5.12 -55.24 39.85
CA ALA A 29 3.74 -54.68 39.87
C ALA A 29 3.02 -54.59 41.25
N GLY A 30 1.79 -54.00 41.26
CA GLY A 30 0.77 -54.04 42.34
C GLY A 30 0.00 -52.70 42.51
N GLY A 31 -1.33 -52.60 42.71
CA GLY A 31 -2.40 -53.61 42.88
C GLY A 31 -3.86 -53.05 42.72
N GLN A 32 -4.86 -53.74 43.28
CA GLN A 32 -6.34 -53.59 43.09
C GLN A 32 -7.03 -52.66 44.14
N ALA A 33 -8.29 -52.16 44.09
CA ALA A 33 -9.41 -52.01 43.11
C ALA A 33 -10.34 -50.84 43.62
N ALA A 34 -11.68 -50.67 43.51
CA ALA A 34 -12.87 -51.42 43.04
C ALA A 34 -14.12 -50.47 42.83
N THR A 35 -15.34 -51.02 42.66
CA THR A 35 -16.71 -50.39 42.65
C THR A 35 -17.67 -51.19 43.59
N PRO A 36 -18.98 -50.87 43.89
CA PRO A 36 -19.99 -50.05 43.18
C PRO A 36 -20.98 -49.21 44.07
N ALA A 37 -22.18 -48.89 43.55
CA ALA A 37 -23.34 -48.16 44.17
C ALA A 37 -24.40 -49.16 44.74
N PRO A 38 -25.76 -48.92 44.95
CA PRO A 38 -26.66 -47.78 44.62
C PRO A 38 -27.81 -47.45 45.65
N ALA A 39 -28.83 -46.64 45.22
CA ALA A 39 -30.17 -46.37 45.83
C ALA A 39 -30.21 -45.61 47.19
N GLY A 40 -31.27 -44.92 47.65
CA GLY A 40 -32.63 -44.52 47.18
C GLY A 40 -33.35 -43.74 48.34
N GLY A 41 -34.56 -43.14 48.29
CA GLY A 41 -35.60 -42.90 47.27
C GLY A 41 -36.94 -42.47 47.92
N GLN A 42 -37.86 -41.77 47.20
CA GLN A 42 -39.24 -41.36 47.64
C GLN A 42 -39.35 -40.32 48.80
N ALA A 43 -40.51 -39.70 49.15
CA ALA A 43 -41.64 -39.11 48.38
C ALA A 43 -42.58 -38.28 49.32
N ALA A 44 -43.61 -37.64 48.73
CA ALA A 44 -44.88 -37.15 49.35
C ALA A 44 -44.92 -35.83 50.17
N THR A 45 -45.99 -35.06 49.92
CA THR A 45 -46.56 -34.00 50.79
C THR A 45 -47.70 -34.58 51.64
N PRO A 46 -48.27 -33.82 52.60
CA PRO A 46 -49.61 -33.25 52.33
C PRO A 46 -49.92 -31.89 53.01
N ALA A 47 -51.08 -31.32 52.65
CA ALA A 47 -51.83 -30.27 53.37
C ALA A 47 -53.17 -30.91 53.88
N PRO A 48 -54.30 -30.24 54.28
CA PRO A 48 -54.70 -28.83 54.13
C PRO A 48 -55.52 -28.23 55.33
N ALA A 49 -56.36 -27.20 55.01
CA ALA A 49 -57.46 -26.60 55.78
C ALA A 49 -57.12 -25.63 56.94
N GLY A 50 -57.88 -24.55 57.18
CA GLY A 50 -58.98 -23.96 56.38
C GLY A 50 -59.70 -22.81 57.12
N GLY A 51 -60.32 -21.86 56.40
CA GLY A 51 -61.14 -20.79 57.00
C GLY A 51 -61.45 -19.58 56.09
N GLU A 52 -62.72 -19.19 56.04
CA GLU A 52 -63.32 -18.03 55.34
C GLU A 52 -64.31 -17.32 56.30
N PRO A 53 -64.91 -16.16 55.97
CA PRO A 53 -64.38 -14.98 55.25
C PRO A 53 -64.69 -13.64 55.97
N ALA A 54 -64.03 -12.54 55.58
CA ALA A 54 -64.44 -11.16 55.91
C ALA A 54 -63.99 -10.19 54.80
N SER A 55 -64.56 -8.98 54.73
CA SER A 55 -64.57 -8.16 53.50
C SER A 55 -64.04 -6.73 53.63
N VAL A 56 -63.66 -6.16 52.48
CA VAL A 56 -63.40 -4.73 52.17
C VAL A 56 -62.23 -4.04 52.92
N ALA A 57 -61.06 -4.05 52.27
CA ALA A 57 -60.19 -2.86 52.13
C ALA A 57 -59.24 -3.07 50.94
N ALA A 58 -59.07 -2.05 50.08
CA ALA A 58 -58.15 -2.11 48.93
C ALA A 58 -56.91 -1.24 49.18
N PRO A 59 -55.69 -1.82 49.18
CA PRO A 59 -54.45 -1.06 49.24
C PRO A 59 -53.72 -0.99 47.88
N ALA A 60 -53.28 0.22 47.55
CA ALA A 60 -52.30 0.62 46.53
C ALA A 60 -51.71 -0.45 45.59
N ASP A 61 -51.97 -0.31 44.29
CA ASP A 61 -51.25 -0.99 43.22
C ASP A 61 -49.73 -0.75 43.33
N SER A 62 -48.94 -1.83 43.38
CA SER A 62 -47.49 -1.73 43.44
C SER A 62 -46.91 -1.15 42.15
N THR A 63 -45.90 -0.29 42.25
CA THR A 63 -45.38 0.48 41.11
C THR A 63 -44.68 -0.41 40.08
N SER A 64 -45.43 -0.88 39.08
CA SER A 64 -44.84 -1.42 37.85
C SER A 64 -43.98 -0.33 37.20
N PRO A 65 -42.65 -0.50 37.03
CA PRO A 65 -41.82 0.53 36.44
C PRO A 65 -42.20 0.68 34.97
N ARG A 66 -42.83 1.82 34.62
CA ARG A 66 -43.10 2.18 33.22
C ARG A 66 -41.84 1.98 32.40
N ALA A 67 -41.89 1.09 31.41
CA ALA A 67 -40.80 0.84 30.50
C ALA A 67 -40.39 2.16 29.82
N GLY A 68 -39.30 2.76 30.31
CA GLY A 68 -38.83 4.05 29.83
C GLY A 68 -38.51 3.94 28.35
N ARG A 69 -39.23 4.71 27.51
CA ARG A 69 -38.90 4.86 26.10
C ARG A 69 -37.55 5.57 25.99
N SER A 70 -36.47 4.79 25.99
CA SER A 70 -35.14 5.27 25.74
C SER A 70 -35.05 5.76 24.29
N SER A 71 -35.07 7.08 24.12
CA SER A 71 -34.74 7.71 22.83
C SER A 71 -33.41 7.14 22.31
N PRO A 72 -33.32 6.79 21.03
CA PRO A 72 -32.26 5.90 20.55
C PRO A 72 -30.88 6.58 20.60
N PRO A 73 -29.78 5.83 20.81
CA PRO A 73 -28.41 6.37 20.94
C PRO A 73 -27.80 6.88 19.62
N GLN A 74 -28.62 7.33 18.66
CA GLN A 74 -28.23 7.64 17.29
C GLN A 74 -27.33 8.88 17.14
N LEU A 75 -27.46 9.88 18.01
CA LEU A 75 -26.71 11.15 17.89
C LEU A 75 -25.20 11.01 18.15
N VAL A 76 -24.77 10.05 18.96
CA VAL A 76 -23.34 9.87 19.29
C VAL A 76 -22.60 9.11 18.17
N GLY A 77 -23.25 8.11 17.55
CA GLY A 77 -22.61 7.22 16.57
C GLY A 77 -22.05 7.94 15.34
N TRP A 78 -22.76 8.94 14.80
CA TRP A 78 -22.31 9.67 13.61
C TRP A 78 -21.04 10.47 13.84
N HIS A 79 -20.96 11.19 14.97
CA HIS A 79 -19.78 11.97 15.34
C HIS A 79 -18.54 11.08 15.50
N ALA A 80 -18.72 9.88 16.08
CA ALA A 80 -17.66 8.88 16.21
C ALA A 80 -17.21 8.30 14.85
N ILE A 81 -18.15 7.93 13.97
CA ILE A 81 -17.84 7.42 12.61
C ILE A 81 -17.04 8.46 11.83
N MET A 82 -17.50 9.72 11.80
CA MET A 82 -16.82 10.80 11.08
C MET A 82 -15.43 11.09 11.66
N LEU A 83 -15.27 11.09 12.98
CA LEU A 83 -13.98 11.33 13.62
C LEU A 83 -12.96 10.23 13.29
N VAL A 84 -13.35 8.96 13.39
CA VAL A 84 -12.48 7.83 13.03
C VAL A 84 -12.17 7.85 11.53
N ALA A 85 -13.13 8.21 10.67
CA ALA A 85 -12.92 8.32 9.23
C ALA A 85 -11.88 9.39 8.85
N LEU A 86 -12.02 10.60 9.39
CA LEU A 86 -11.08 11.71 9.13
C LEU A 86 -9.69 11.40 9.69
N LEU A 87 -9.59 10.87 10.91
CA LEU A 87 -8.31 10.48 11.50
C LEU A 87 -7.66 9.31 10.76
N PHE A 88 -8.42 8.36 10.23
CA PHE A 88 -7.88 7.29 9.39
C PHE A 88 -7.26 7.87 8.11
N ALA A 89 -8.01 8.70 7.37
CA ALA A 89 -7.53 9.30 6.12
C ALA A 89 -6.24 10.14 6.35
N LEU A 90 -6.26 11.04 7.34
CA LEU A 90 -5.08 11.86 7.70
C LEU A 90 -3.89 11.01 8.17
N THR A 91 -4.13 9.95 8.94
CA THR A 91 -3.05 9.06 9.42
C THR A 91 -2.44 8.27 8.27
N VAL A 92 -3.24 7.67 7.38
CA VAL A 92 -2.71 6.96 6.21
C VAL A 92 -1.94 7.90 5.29
N GLN A 93 -2.39 9.15 5.12
CA GLN A 93 -1.67 10.18 4.36
C GLN A 93 -0.23 10.37 4.87
N LEU A 94 -0.08 10.59 6.18
CA LEU A 94 1.22 10.77 6.84
C LEU A 94 2.08 9.48 6.82
N LEU A 95 1.45 8.30 6.90
CA LEU A 95 2.15 7.01 6.80
C LEU A 95 2.67 6.73 5.38
N ARG A 96 1.94 7.11 4.33
CA ARG A 96 2.44 7.06 2.94
C ARG A 96 3.60 8.04 2.73
N ALA A 97 3.43 9.28 3.18
CA ALA A 97 4.44 10.32 3.04
C ALA A 97 5.76 10.00 3.79
N SER A 98 5.69 9.18 4.84
CA SER A 98 6.88 8.71 5.55
C SER A 98 7.80 7.82 4.71
N GLY A 99 7.30 7.14 3.66
CA GLY A 99 8.08 6.23 2.82
C GLY A 99 9.19 6.93 2.02
N PRO A 100 8.86 7.87 1.11
CA PRO A 100 9.85 8.57 0.28
C PRO A 100 10.90 9.34 1.11
N LEU A 101 10.50 9.85 2.27
CA LEU A 101 11.35 10.60 3.22
C LEU A 101 12.28 9.69 4.05
N LEU A 102 11.89 8.44 4.31
CA LEU A 102 12.78 7.44 4.91
C LEU A 102 13.84 6.97 3.89
N ASP A 103 13.45 6.82 2.62
CA ASP A 103 14.41 6.52 1.54
C ASP A 103 15.42 7.67 1.34
N GLN A 104 14.97 8.93 1.41
CA GLN A 104 15.87 10.08 1.29
C GLN A 104 16.97 10.07 2.36
N VAL A 105 16.65 9.55 3.56
CA VAL A 105 17.63 9.35 4.64
C VAL A 105 18.48 8.09 4.43
N ALA A 106 17.96 7.06 3.77
CA ALA A 106 18.71 5.84 3.46
C ALA A 106 19.94 6.07 2.57
N GLY A 107 19.92 7.07 1.69
CA GLY A 107 21.08 7.47 0.88
C GLY A 107 22.30 7.86 1.75
N PRO A 108 22.22 8.93 2.57
CA PRO A 108 23.35 9.38 3.39
C PRO A 108 23.77 8.45 4.54
N VAL A 109 22.85 7.70 5.17
CA VAL A 109 23.19 6.84 6.34
C VAL A 109 23.24 5.34 6.04
N GLY A 110 22.84 4.92 4.84
CA GLY A 110 22.69 3.51 4.48
C GLY A 110 21.35 2.90 4.94
N ILE A 111 20.79 2.01 4.11
CA ILE A 111 19.45 1.41 4.28
C ILE A 111 19.23 0.74 5.66
N VAL A 112 20.26 0.10 6.23
CA VAL A 112 20.18 -0.55 7.55
C VAL A 112 19.90 0.48 8.65
N ASN A 113 20.57 1.63 8.60
CA ASN A 113 20.39 2.69 9.60
C ASN A 113 19.04 3.40 9.41
N ALA A 114 18.59 3.62 8.17
CA ALA A 114 17.25 4.15 7.90
C ALA A 114 16.14 3.19 8.40
N ALA A 115 16.31 1.88 8.23
CA ALA A 115 15.38 0.88 8.78
C ALA A 115 15.35 0.89 10.33
N LEU A 116 16.51 1.06 10.99
CA LEU A 116 16.59 1.22 12.44
C LEU A 116 15.92 2.52 12.93
N ILE A 117 16.10 3.63 12.20
CA ILE A 117 15.41 4.91 12.47
C ILE A 117 13.90 4.74 12.35
N ALA A 118 13.41 4.08 11.29
CA ALA A 118 11.99 3.78 11.11
C ALA A 118 11.43 2.90 12.24
N LEU A 119 12.14 1.83 12.63
CA LEU A 119 11.74 0.98 13.76
C LEU A 119 11.68 1.75 15.08
N ALA A 120 12.64 2.65 15.33
CA ALA A 120 12.64 3.49 16.53
C ALA A 120 11.46 4.48 16.55
N ILE A 121 11.20 5.18 15.45
CA ILE A 121 10.06 6.10 15.29
C ILE A 121 8.74 5.36 15.53
N PHE A 122 8.53 4.22 14.86
CA PHE A 122 7.24 3.53 14.87
C PHE A 122 7.09 2.50 16.01
N ALA A 123 8.07 2.39 16.91
CA ALA A 123 7.85 1.89 18.26
C ALA A 123 7.07 2.88 19.16
N LEU A 124 7.27 4.20 18.95
CA LEU A 124 6.68 5.25 19.80
C LEU A 124 5.16 5.19 19.95
N PRO A 125 4.34 4.92 18.91
CA PRO A 125 2.89 4.84 19.06
C PRO A 125 2.44 3.80 20.09
N GLY A 126 3.06 2.61 20.08
CA GLY A 126 2.71 1.56 21.04
C GLY A 126 3.19 1.88 22.45
N LEU A 127 4.40 2.42 22.59
CA LEU A 127 4.97 2.86 23.88
C LEU A 127 4.14 3.99 24.51
N LEU A 128 3.74 4.98 23.73
CA LEU A 128 2.87 6.08 24.17
C LEU A 128 1.49 5.57 24.60
N LEU A 129 0.89 4.62 23.88
CA LEU A 129 -0.39 4.03 24.30
C LEU A 129 -0.26 3.21 25.60
N VAL A 130 0.86 2.54 25.85
CA VAL A 130 1.13 1.88 27.16
C VAL A 130 1.29 2.92 28.27
N TRP A 131 2.08 3.97 28.04
CA TRP A 131 2.36 5.02 29.01
C TRP A 131 1.12 5.84 29.37
N LEU A 132 0.36 6.29 28.37
CA LEU A 132 -0.91 6.99 28.56
C LEU A 132 -1.92 6.10 29.28
N ARG A 133 -2.03 4.80 28.96
CA ARG A 133 -2.91 3.87 29.69
C ARG A 133 -2.58 3.76 31.18
N ARG A 134 -1.31 3.93 31.59
CA ARG A 134 -0.91 3.98 33.01
C ARG A 134 -1.27 5.30 33.70
N ARG A 135 -1.48 6.40 32.95
CA ARG A 135 -1.81 7.74 33.46
C ARG A 135 -3.29 8.15 33.26
N ALA A 136 -4.04 7.46 32.41
CA ALA A 136 -5.43 7.76 32.08
C ALA A 136 -6.42 7.63 33.26
N ALA A 137 -5.98 7.11 34.41
CA ALA A 137 -6.73 7.17 35.66
C ALA A 137 -6.80 8.58 36.29
N ALA A 138 -6.01 9.54 35.79
CA ALA A 138 -5.84 10.87 36.40
C ALA A 138 -6.10 12.05 35.45
N LEU A 139 -6.52 11.82 34.19
CA LEU A 139 -6.72 12.87 33.18
C LEU A 139 -7.95 12.61 32.30
N PRO A 140 -8.72 13.66 31.92
CA PRO A 140 -9.78 13.55 30.92
C PRO A 140 -9.22 13.21 29.53
N SER A 141 -10.12 12.77 28.64
CA SER A 141 -9.82 12.13 27.36
C SER A 141 -8.65 12.73 26.56
N HIS A 142 -7.62 11.93 26.29
CA HIS A 142 -6.46 12.29 25.45
C HIS A 142 -6.80 12.55 23.95
N LEU A 143 -8.07 12.40 23.56
CA LEU A 143 -8.54 12.53 22.19
C LEU A 143 -8.36 13.94 21.63
N VAL A 144 -8.89 14.96 22.31
CA VAL A 144 -8.79 16.37 21.86
C VAL A 144 -7.33 16.83 21.77
N PRO A 145 -6.46 16.63 22.78
CA PRO A 145 -5.02 16.94 22.65
C PRO A 145 -4.35 16.21 21.48
N GLY A 146 -4.68 14.93 21.26
CA GLY A 146 -4.14 14.15 20.13
C GLY A 146 -4.53 14.72 18.77
N VAL A 147 -5.81 15.13 18.60
CA VAL A 147 -6.25 15.79 17.36
C VAL A 147 -5.57 17.14 17.18
N CYS A 148 -5.43 17.95 18.24
CA CYS A 148 -4.70 19.21 18.18
C CYS A 148 -3.24 19.02 17.73
N VAL A 149 -2.52 18.05 18.30
CA VAL A 149 -1.11 17.76 17.93
C VAL A 149 -1.00 17.24 16.51
N THR A 150 -1.87 16.30 16.11
CA THR A 150 -1.88 15.74 14.74
C THR A 150 -2.17 16.85 13.70
N GLY A 151 -3.17 17.68 13.97
CA GLY A 151 -3.51 18.83 13.12
C GLY A 151 -2.42 19.89 13.06
N ALA A 152 -1.81 20.23 14.20
CA ALA A 152 -0.73 21.22 14.25
C ALA A 152 0.52 20.77 13.49
N LEU A 153 0.92 19.49 13.60
CA LEU A 153 2.05 18.93 12.86
C LEU A 153 1.77 18.87 11.35
N TRP A 154 0.55 18.49 10.96
CA TRP A 154 0.13 18.50 9.56
C TRP A 154 0.09 19.92 8.97
N ILE A 155 -0.43 20.92 9.72
CA ILE A 155 -0.38 22.34 9.33
C ILE A 155 1.08 22.82 9.21
N ALA A 156 1.94 22.49 10.18
CA ALA A 156 3.35 22.86 10.17
C ALA A 156 4.09 22.33 8.92
N GLY A 157 3.84 21.07 8.53
CA GLY A 157 4.41 20.51 7.29
C GLY A 157 3.95 21.24 6.02
N ASN A 158 2.73 21.78 5.98
CA ASN A 158 2.28 22.60 4.84
C ASN A 158 2.83 24.03 4.85
N LEU A 159 3.19 24.58 6.03
CA LEU A 159 3.77 25.92 6.17
C LEU A 159 5.28 25.94 5.97
N PHE A 160 5.99 24.89 6.41
CA PHE A 160 7.46 24.82 6.45
C PHE A 160 8.06 23.76 5.51
N GLY A 161 7.22 23.01 4.79
CA GLY A 161 7.61 21.87 3.97
C GLY A 161 7.60 20.55 4.77
N HIS A 162 7.06 19.49 4.16
CA HIS A 162 7.07 18.16 4.76
C HIS A 162 8.47 17.55 4.65
N ASN A 163 9.04 17.21 5.80
CA ASN A 163 10.32 16.53 5.96
C ASN A 163 10.13 15.32 6.88
N LEU A 164 11.13 14.44 6.99
CA LEU A 164 10.99 13.20 7.77
C LEU A 164 10.57 13.48 9.22
N ALA A 165 11.15 14.48 9.89
CA ALA A 165 10.87 14.75 11.31
C ALA A 165 9.41 15.19 11.54
N LEU A 166 8.91 16.16 10.76
CA LEU A 166 7.51 16.62 10.86
C LEU A 166 6.52 15.51 10.45
N THR A 167 6.81 14.80 9.37
CA THR A 167 5.92 13.77 8.81
C THR A 167 5.83 12.55 9.74
N ALA A 168 6.97 12.08 10.27
CA ALA A 168 7.04 11.00 11.23
C ALA A 168 6.36 11.36 12.56
N ALA A 169 6.60 12.57 13.09
CA ALA A 169 5.93 13.04 14.30
C ALA A 169 4.40 13.10 14.09
N GLY A 170 3.97 13.60 12.93
CA GLY A 170 2.56 13.62 12.53
C GLY A 170 1.95 12.22 12.42
N ALA A 171 2.66 11.27 11.80
CA ALA A 171 2.24 9.88 11.66
C ALA A 171 2.13 9.17 13.03
N VAL A 172 3.10 9.40 13.93
CA VAL A 172 3.07 8.87 15.31
C VAL A 172 1.90 9.46 16.10
N ALA A 173 1.67 10.77 16.01
CA ALA A 173 0.53 11.43 16.66
C ALA A 173 -0.81 10.94 16.09
N GLY A 174 -0.92 10.81 14.77
CA GLY A 174 -2.10 10.29 14.07
C GLY A 174 -2.43 8.86 14.48
N LEU A 175 -1.45 7.95 14.46
CA LEU A 175 -1.60 6.56 14.92
C LEU A 175 -2.16 6.50 16.36
N VAL A 176 -1.54 7.24 17.29
CA VAL A 176 -1.97 7.29 18.71
C VAL A 176 -3.39 7.84 18.84
N THR A 177 -3.69 8.92 18.12
CA THR A 177 -4.99 9.61 18.18
C THR A 177 -6.11 8.75 17.57
N LEU A 178 -5.85 8.08 16.45
CA LEU A 178 -6.75 7.12 15.82
C LEU A 178 -7.06 5.94 16.76
N ALA A 179 -6.06 5.41 17.47
CA ALA A 179 -6.26 4.37 18.48
C ALA A 179 -7.15 4.84 19.66
N PHE A 180 -7.07 6.12 20.06
CA PHE A 180 -8.01 6.70 21.03
C PHE A 180 -9.40 6.92 20.45
N ALA A 181 -9.54 7.37 19.21
CA ALA A 181 -10.84 7.54 18.55
C ALA A 181 -11.58 6.21 18.40
N VAL A 182 -10.87 5.16 17.96
CA VAL A 182 -11.39 3.79 17.85
C VAL A 182 -11.89 3.23 19.19
N ARG A 183 -11.16 3.48 20.30
CA ARG A 183 -11.62 3.09 21.66
C ARG A 183 -12.84 3.89 22.14
N GLN A 184 -12.96 5.15 21.75
CA GLN A 184 -14.07 6.04 22.15
C GLN A 184 -15.25 6.04 21.17
N ALA A 185 -15.23 5.20 20.13
CA ALA A 185 -16.30 5.13 19.14
C ALA A 185 -17.63 4.51 19.64
N GLY A 186 -17.69 4.06 20.90
CA GLY A 186 -18.90 3.50 21.53
C GLY A 186 -19.30 2.08 21.10
N GLY A 187 -18.57 1.47 20.16
CA GLY A 187 -18.73 0.07 19.77
C GLY A 187 -17.75 -0.36 18.68
N PRO A 188 -17.38 -1.65 18.57
CA PRO A 188 -16.50 -2.17 17.52
C PRO A 188 -17.10 -1.98 16.12
N VAL A 189 -18.43 -2.09 15.97
CA VAL A 189 -19.11 -1.80 14.70
C VAL A 189 -18.96 -0.34 14.31
N THR A 190 -19.17 0.59 15.25
CA THR A 190 -19.01 2.04 15.00
C THR A 190 -17.57 2.37 14.62
N ALA A 191 -16.59 1.79 15.32
CA ALA A 191 -15.17 1.96 15.02
C ALA A 191 -14.82 1.42 13.62
N ALA A 192 -15.21 0.18 13.31
CA ALA A 192 -14.91 -0.45 12.03
C ALA A 192 -15.61 0.24 10.86
N VAL A 193 -16.87 0.65 11.01
CA VAL A 193 -17.58 1.48 10.00
C VAL A 193 -16.88 2.83 9.81
N GLY A 194 -16.37 3.45 10.88
CA GLY A 194 -15.52 4.65 10.79
C GLY A 194 -14.22 4.42 10.01
N LEU A 195 -13.52 3.31 10.24
CA LEU A 195 -12.30 2.94 9.51
C LEU A 195 -12.57 2.70 8.01
N LEU A 196 -13.67 2.00 7.68
CA LEU A 196 -14.06 1.73 6.30
C LEU A 196 -14.51 3.02 5.56
N ALA A 197 -15.25 3.90 6.24
CA ALA A 197 -15.60 5.22 5.71
C ALA A 197 -14.36 6.11 5.51
N GLY A 198 -13.38 6.03 6.42
CA GLY A 198 -12.08 6.69 6.25
C GLY A 198 -11.28 6.16 5.06
N GLY A 199 -11.34 4.85 4.82
CA GLY A 199 -10.74 4.23 3.64
C GLY A 199 -11.40 4.68 2.33
N ALA A 200 -12.73 4.82 2.31
CA ALA A 200 -13.44 5.35 1.14
C ALA A 200 -13.14 6.84 0.91
N LEU A 201 -13.01 7.63 1.98
CA LEU A 201 -12.56 9.02 1.90
C LEU A 201 -11.13 9.13 1.34
N ASP A 202 -10.21 8.30 1.83
CA ASP A 202 -8.81 8.25 1.36
C ASP A 202 -8.69 7.84 -0.12
N LEU A 203 -9.54 6.90 -0.59
CA LEU A 203 -9.63 6.55 -2.01
C LEU A 203 -10.32 7.63 -2.85
N ALA A 204 -11.33 8.33 -2.32
CA ALA A 204 -11.98 9.45 -3.02
C ALA A 204 -11.02 10.64 -3.21
N VAL A 205 -10.28 11.01 -2.16
CA VAL A 205 -9.25 12.06 -2.22
C VAL A 205 -8.18 11.70 -3.26
N ARG A 206 -7.69 10.46 -3.26
CA ARG A 206 -6.73 9.99 -4.28
C ARG A 206 -7.34 9.79 -5.68
N SER A 207 -8.65 9.65 -5.80
CA SER A 207 -9.34 9.70 -7.11
C SER A 207 -9.28 11.12 -7.69
N ALA A 208 -9.42 12.15 -6.85
CA ALA A 208 -9.37 13.56 -7.27
C ALA A 208 -7.96 14.04 -7.69
N THR A 209 -6.89 13.36 -7.25
CA THR A 209 -5.48 13.71 -7.52
C THR A 209 -4.74 12.74 -8.43
N VAL A 210 -5.42 11.76 -9.04
CA VAL A 210 -4.77 10.70 -9.84
C VAL A 210 -3.69 9.99 -9.02
N THR A 211 -4.03 9.65 -7.78
CA THR A 211 -3.19 9.03 -6.72
C THR A 211 -1.99 9.81 -6.21
N TRP A 212 -1.63 10.97 -6.78
CA TRP A 212 -0.64 11.86 -6.19
C TRP A 212 -1.14 12.34 -4.82
N ASP A 213 -0.36 12.17 -3.76
CA ASP A 213 -0.88 12.47 -2.42
C ASP A 213 -0.97 14.00 -2.20
N PRO A 214 -2.15 14.57 -1.81
CA PRO A 214 -2.31 16.02 -1.64
C PRO A 214 -1.37 16.68 -0.61
N LEU A 215 -0.67 15.87 0.20
CA LEU A 215 0.37 16.34 1.12
C LEU A 215 1.53 17.01 0.37
N TRP A 216 1.87 16.52 -0.83
CA TRP A 216 3.00 17.01 -1.65
C TRP A 216 2.68 18.22 -2.54
N GLY A 217 1.40 18.59 -2.71
CA GLY A 217 1.01 19.69 -3.58
C GLY A 217 1.70 21.01 -3.22
N GLY A 218 1.77 21.96 -4.17
CA GLY A 218 2.42 23.25 -3.95
C GLY A 218 1.77 24.13 -2.87
N GLY A 219 2.29 25.34 -2.68
CA GLY A 219 1.69 26.34 -1.79
C GLY A 219 0.23 26.65 -2.14
N ILE A 220 -0.49 27.35 -1.25
CA ILE A 220 -1.95 27.61 -1.34
C ILE A 220 -2.40 28.24 -2.69
N TRP A 221 -1.47 28.85 -3.43
CA TRP A 221 -1.72 29.55 -4.71
C TRP A 221 -1.07 28.86 -5.93
N ALA A 222 -0.51 27.66 -5.80
CA ALA A 222 0.33 27.02 -6.80
C ALA A 222 -0.41 25.97 -7.67
N GLY A 223 -1.08 26.44 -8.73
CA GLY A 223 -1.57 25.59 -9.83
C GLY A 223 -2.86 24.79 -9.57
N GLY A 224 -3.24 23.97 -10.56
CA GLY A 224 -4.59 23.42 -10.71
C GLY A 224 -5.12 22.48 -9.61
N MET A 225 -4.28 22.07 -8.66
CA MET A 225 -4.65 21.21 -7.52
C MET A 225 -4.52 21.92 -6.16
N ALA A 226 -4.12 23.20 -6.13
CA ALA A 226 -3.91 23.96 -4.88
C ALA A 226 -5.18 24.06 -3.99
N TRP A 227 -6.36 23.92 -4.59
CA TRP A 227 -7.65 23.88 -3.89
C TRP A 227 -7.81 22.70 -2.93
N ILE A 228 -6.98 21.65 -3.00
CA ILE A 228 -7.15 20.44 -2.18
C ILE A 228 -6.58 20.61 -0.76
N ARG A 229 -5.47 21.35 -0.60
CA ARG A 229 -4.87 21.61 0.73
C ARG A 229 -5.82 22.27 1.74
N PRO A 230 -6.66 23.29 1.41
CA PRO A 230 -7.64 23.78 2.37
C PRO A 230 -8.69 22.74 2.78
N PHE A 231 -9.05 21.75 1.95
CA PHE A 231 -9.97 20.68 2.37
C PHE A 231 -9.37 19.78 3.46
N SER A 232 -8.07 19.48 3.39
CA SER A 232 -7.39 18.70 4.44
C SER A 232 -7.09 19.53 5.70
N THR A 233 -6.90 20.86 5.58
CA THR A 233 -6.93 21.77 6.74
C THR A 233 -8.30 21.77 7.41
N ILE A 234 -9.38 21.88 6.61
CA ILE A 234 -10.76 21.81 7.08
C ILE A 234 -11.04 20.44 7.73
N ALA A 235 -10.53 19.34 7.17
CA ALA A 235 -10.65 18.01 7.74
C ALA A 235 -10.05 17.93 9.16
N ALA A 236 -8.89 18.55 9.39
CA ALA A 236 -8.28 18.63 10.73
C ALA A 236 -9.11 19.49 11.70
N VAL A 237 -9.65 20.63 11.26
CA VAL A 237 -10.53 21.50 12.07
C VAL A 237 -11.86 20.80 12.40
N VAL A 238 -12.47 20.11 11.44
CA VAL A 238 -13.69 19.32 11.64
C VAL A 238 -13.40 18.15 12.58
N ALA A 239 -12.27 17.45 12.43
CA ALA A 239 -11.85 16.41 13.37
C ALA A 239 -11.71 16.96 14.80
N LEU A 240 -11.23 18.19 14.99
CA LEU A 240 -11.15 18.82 16.32
C LEU A 240 -12.55 19.08 16.91
N VAL A 241 -13.47 19.66 16.13
CA VAL A 241 -14.86 19.88 16.57
C VAL A 241 -15.57 18.56 16.90
N LEU A 242 -15.34 17.51 16.11
CA LEU A 242 -15.86 16.16 16.37
C LEU A 242 -15.22 15.53 17.60
N ALA A 243 -13.90 15.70 17.82
CA ALA A 243 -13.20 15.21 19.00
C ALA A 243 -13.77 15.82 20.28
N VAL A 244 -14.03 17.14 20.31
CA VAL A 244 -14.68 17.80 21.45
C VAL A 244 -16.07 17.21 21.72
N ARG A 245 -16.87 16.95 20.67
CA ARG A 245 -18.21 16.35 20.81
C ARG A 245 -18.17 14.89 21.29
N VAL A 246 -17.21 14.08 20.81
CA VAL A 246 -17.02 12.69 21.23
C VAL A 246 -16.49 12.62 22.67
N SER A 247 -15.54 13.49 23.04
CA SER A 247 -15.03 13.63 24.42
C SER A 247 -16.08 14.11 25.42
N ALA A 248 -17.06 14.91 24.98
CA ALA A 248 -18.16 15.39 25.83
C ALA A 248 -19.32 14.39 25.96
N ALA A 249 -19.36 13.32 25.15
CA ALA A 249 -20.33 12.26 25.31
C ALA A 249 -20.00 11.42 26.56
N ARG A 250 -21.04 10.88 27.24
CA ARG A 250 -20.81 9.95 28.36
C ARG A 250 -19.98 8.76 27.88
N PRO A 251 -18.90 8.38 28.59
CA PRO A 251 -18.07 7.24 28.18
C PRO A 251 -18.92 5.97 28.16
N ALA A 252 -18.77 5.19 27.10
CA ALA A 252 -19.41 3.88 27.00
C ALA A 252 -18.87 2.94 28.10
N PRO A 253 -19.66 1.95 28.58
CA PRO A 253 -19.23 1.02 29.63
C PRO A 253 -17.88 0.36 29.32
N ALA A 254 -17.06 0.13 30.35
CA ALA A 254 -15.72 -0.41 30.19
C ALA A 254 -15.73 -1.76 29.43
N GLY A 255 -14.94 -1.86 28.37
CA GLY A 255 -14.86 -3.05 27.51
C GLY A 255 -15.75 -3.04 26.26
N THR A 256 -16.53 -1.98 26.01
CA THR A 256 -17.45 -1.91 24.86
C THR A 256 -16.79 -1.69 23.48
N ALA A 257 -15.55 -1.19 23.40
CA ALA A 257 -14.82 -1.04 22.13
C ALA A 257 -13.29 -0.98 22.35
N GLY A 258 -12.52 -1.33 21.31
CA GLY A 258 -11.08 -1.11 21.26
C GLY A 258 -10.26 -2.14 22.01
N GLY A 259 -10.53 -3.41 21.70
CA GLY A 259 -9.81 -4.62 22.14
C GLY A 259 -8.36 -4.71 21.66
N ARG A 260 -8.07 -5.61 20.71
CA ARG A 260 -6.71 -5.84 20.16
C ARG A 260 -6.31 -4.74 19.18
N VAL A 261 -6.12 -3.51 19.67
CA VAL A 261 -5.91 -2.31 18.82
C VAL A 261 -4.65 -2.39 17.98
N TRP A 262 -3.64 -3.16 18.40
CA TRP A 262 -2.45 -3.43 17.59
C TRP A 262 -2.76 -4.02 16.20
N ALA A 263 -3.87 -4.73 16.03
CA ALA A 263 -4.29 -5.29 14.74
C ALA A 263 -4.64 -4.21 13.70
N LEU A 264 -4.99 -2.99 14.16
CA LEU A 264 -5.16 -1.83 13.28
C LEU A 264 -3.85 -1.44 12.58
N GLY A 265 -2.69 -1.64 13.22
CA GLY A 265 -1.38 -1.42 12.58
C GLY A 265 -1.18 -2.33 11.38
N GLY A 266 -1.55 -3.61 11.51
CA GLY A 266 -1.50 -4.57 10.41
C GLY A 266 -2.52 -4.28 9.31
N TYR A 267 -3.73 -3.82 9.67
CA TYR A 267 -4.69 -3.32 8.69
C TYR A 267 -4.18 -2.10 7.93
N LEU A 268 -3.53 -1.15 8.61
CA LEU A 268 -2.92 0.04 7.99
C LEU A 268 -1.76 -0.32 7.04
N ALA A 269 -0.98 -1.37 7.35
CA ALA A 269 0.09 -1.84 6.48
C ALA A 269 -0.48 -2.57 5.25
N LEU A 270 -1.45 -3.47 5.44
CA LEU A 270 -2.18 -4.09 4.33
C LEU A 270 -2.94 -3.06 3.49
N TRP A 271 -3.43 -1.97 4.09
CA TRP A 271 -4.06 -0.85 3.39
C TRP A 271 -3.06 -0.11 2.51
N MET A 272 -1.90 0.25 3.05
CA MET A 272 -0.88 0.99 2.30
C MET A 272 -0.25 0.16 1.17
N THR A 273 0.01 -1.15 1.38
CA THR A 273 0.59 -2.00 0.33
C THR A 273 -0.43 -2.49 -0.69
N THR A 274 -1.65 -2.87 -0.27
CA THR A 274 -2.56 -3.68 -1.11
C THR A 274 -4.03 -3.20 -1.09
N LEU A 275 -4.72 -3.30 0.05
CA LEU A 275 -6.18 -3.13 0.16
C LEU A 275 -6.67 -1.71 -0.10
N GLY A 276 -5.80 -0.72 0.10
CA GLY A 276 -6.02 0.69 -0.19
C GLY A 276 -5.11 1.20 -1.30
N ASN A 277 -4.54 0.31 -2.12
CA ASN A 277 -3.60 0.65 -3.17
C ASN A 277 -4.24 0.47 -4.56
N PRO A 278 -4.92 1.51 -5.09
CA PRO A 278 -5.59 1.43 -6.39
C PRO A 278 -4.58 1.33 -7.54
N ALA A 279 -3.39 1.87 -7.36
CA ALA A 279 -2.29 1.81 -8.33
C ALA A 279 -1.74 0.38 -8.47
N PHE A 280 -1.53 -0.33 -7.35
CA PHE A 280 -1.30 -1.78 -7.35
C PHE A 280 -2.44 -2.52 -8.06
N ALA A 281 -3.70 -2.20 -7.72
CA ALA A 281 -4.84 -2.87 -8.34
C ALA A 281 -4.86 -2.68 -9.87
N ALA A 282 -4.49 -1.50 -10.38
CA ALA A 282 -4.41 -1.22 -11.81
C ALA A 282 -3.19 -1.86 -12.49
N SER A 283 -2.00 -1.81 -11.89
CA SER A 283 -0.78 -2.41 -12.47
C SER A 283 -0.84 -3.94 -12.50
N GLN A 284 -1.38 -4.56 -11.46
CA GLN A 284 -1.47 -6.02 -11.32
C GLN A 284 -2.63 -6.63 -12.12
N SER A 285 -3.77 -5.93 -12.23
CA SER A 285 -4.94 -6.44 -12.98
C SER A 285 -5.00 -6.03 -14.46
N GLY A 286 -4.22 -5.03 -14.88
CA GLY A 286 -4.35 -4.41 -16.21
C GLY A 286 -5.65 -3.61 -16.41
N VAL A 287 -6.49 -3.47 -15.39
CA VAL A 287 -7.74 -2.70 -15.44
C VAL A 287 -7.47 -1.22 -15.15
N ALA A 288 -8.12 -0.32 -15.88
CA ALA A 288 -7.95 1.13 -15.75
C ALA A 288 -8.19 1.64 -14.32
N LEU A 289 -7.36 2.58 -13.85
CA LEU A 289 -7.27 3.00 -12.44
C LEU A 289 -8.61 3.46 -11.84
N GLN A 290 -9.38 4.21 -12.62
CA GLN A 290 -10.73 4.69 -12.27
C GLN A 290 -11.74 3.54 -12.02
N LEU A 291 -11.62 2.42 -12.73
CA LEU A 291 -12.48 1.24 -12.51
C LEU A 291 -12.04 0.46 -11.27
N CYS A 292 -10.72 0.34 -11.04
CA CYS A 292 -10.16 -0.21 -9.80
C CYS A 292 -10.62 0.59 -8.57
N LEU A 293 -10.61 1.93 -8.65
CA LEU A 293 -11.13 2.82 -7.61
C LEU A 293 -12.64 2.61 -7.35
N ILE A 294 -13.46 2.46 -8.40
CA ILE A 294 -14.89 2.14 -8.28
C ILE A 294 -15.10 0.79 -7.56
N VAL A 295 -14.32 -0.24 -7.91
CA VAL A 295 -14.41 -1.57 -7.26
C VAL A 295 -13.99 -1.50 -5.79
N LEU A 296 -12.88 -0.84 -5.45
CA LEU A 296 -12.40 -0.72 -4.07
C LEU A 296 -13.39 0.10 -3.21
N ILE A 297 -13.88 1.24 -3.69
CA ILE A 297 -14.86 2.05 -2.94
C ILE A 297 -16.21 1.32 -2.84
N GLY A 298 -16.68 0.66 -3.90
CA GLY A 298 -17.91 -0.14 -3.89
C GLY A 298 -17.83 -1.31 -2.90
N THR A 299 -16.66 -1.95 -2.81
CA THR A 299 -16.40 -3.01 -1.82
C THR A 299 -16.46 -2.46 -0.39
N LEU A 300 -16.02 -1.23 -0.14
CA LEU A 300 -16.15 -0.57 1.18
C LEU A 300 -17.62 -0.24 1.53
N VAL A 301 -18.45 0.13 0.56
CA VAL A 301 -19.91 0.27 0.77
C VAL A 301 -20.52 -1.06 1.23
N VAL A 302 -20.14 -2.17 0.58
CA VAL A 302 -20.58 -3.53 0.98
C VAL A 302 -20.01 -3.92 2.34
N ALA A 303 -18.73 -3.63 2.60
CA ALA A 303 -18.06 -3.93 3.86
C ALA A 303 -18.70 -3.20 5.07
N VAL A 304 -19.09 -1.93 4.88
CA VAL A 304 -19.80 -1.14 5.90
C VAL A 304 -21.12 -1.81 6.27
N GLU A 305 -21.92 -2.22 5.29
CA GLU A 305 -23.21 -2.86 5.53
C GLU A 305 -23.05 -4.30 6.07
N LEU A 306 -22.03 -5.05 5.65
CA LEU A 306 -21.64 -6.35 6.21
C LEU A 306 -21.31 -6.22 7.70
N VAL A 307 -20.35 -5.37 8.06
CA VAL A 307 -19.90 -5.16 9.45
C VAL A 307 -21.05 -4.66 10.34
N ARG A 308 -21.90 -3.75 9.84
CA ARG A 308 -23.09 -3.25 10.54
C ARG A 308 -24.12 -4.34 10.83
N ARG A 309 -24.16 -5.40 10.02
CA ARG A 309 -25.13 -6.51 10.15
C ARG A 309 -24.66 -7.64 11.06
N LEU A 310 -23.36 -7.75 11.35
CA LEU A 310 -22.80 -8.78 12.24
C LEU A 310 -23.46 -8.79 13.62
N THR A 311 -23.42 -9.95 14.28
CA THR A 311 -23.55 -10.06 15.74
C THR A 311 -22.30 -9.49 16.40
N LEU A 312 -22.33 -8.18 16.64
CA LEU A 312 -21.32 -7.41 17.36
C LEU A 312 -22.01 -6.31 18.18
N ALA A 313 -21.32 -5.79 19.21
CA ALA A 313 -21.79 -4.61 19.93
C ALA A 313 -21.93 -3.41 18.97
N GLY A 314 -23.15 -2.87 18.85
CA GLY A 314 -23.53 -1.84 17.88
C GLY A 314 -24.06 -2.36 16.53
N GLY A 315 -24.07 -3.67 16.28
CA GLY A 315 -24.58 -4.30 15.05
C GLY A 315 -26.07 -4.64 15.13
N THR A 316 -26.70 -4.94 13.98
CA THR A 316 -28.15 -5.23 13.90
C THR A 316 -28.54 -6.68 14.16
N ASN A 317 -27.58 -7.58 14.46
CA ASN A 317 -27.82 -9.01 14.71
C ASN A 317 -28.52 -9.71 13.51
N ALA A 318 -28.16 -9.33 12.28
CA ALA A 318 -28.79 -9.81 11.03
C ALA A 318 -27.97 -10.90 10.33
N VAL A 319 -26.64 -10.81 10.41
CA VAL A 319 -25.70 -11.90 10.10
C VAL A 319 -25.30 -12.52 11.44
N PRO A 320 -25.92 -13.65 11.86
CA PRO A 320 -25.52 -14.35 13.06
C PRO A 320 -24.17 -15.03 12.84
N GLU A 321 -23.15 -14.59 13.56
CA GLU A 321 -21.94 -15.39 13.66
C GLU A 321 -22.22 -16.66 14.47
N PRO A 322 -21.72 -17.83 14.05
CA PRO A 322 -21.68 -19.00 14.92
C PRO A 322 -20.90 -18.69 16.19
N ASP A 323 -21.25 -19.37 17.29
CA ASP A 323 -20.34 -19.52 18.43
C ASP A 323 -18.96 -20.03 17.97
N HIS A 324 -17.94 -19.76 18.79
CA HIS A 324 -16.55 -20.15 18.55
C HIS A 324 -15.85 -19.42 17.39
N TRP A 325 -15.02 -20.13 16.62
CA TRP A 325 -13.95 -19.58 15.79
C TRP A 325 -14.31 -19.37 14.32
N ILE A 326 -15.43 -19.94 13.83
CA ILE A 326 -15.76 -20.09 12.40
C ILE A 326 -15.66 -18.77 11.63
N ALA A 327 -16.39 -17.73 12.04
CA ALA A 327 -16.37 -16.44 11.34
C ALA A 327 -15.05 -15.64 11.55
N GLY A 328 -14.17 -16.07 12.44
CA GLY A 328 -12.79 -15.58 12.54
C GLY A 328 -11.87 -16.29 11.55
N SER A 329 -11.96 -17.62 11.47
CA SER A 329 -11.18 -18.42 10.52
C SER A 329 -11.59 -18.20 9.06
N ALA A 330 -12.88 -17.97 8.79
CA ALA A 330 -13.35 -17.59 7.46
C ALA A 330 -12.77 -16.22 7.03
N ALA A 331 -12.70 -15.26 7.94
CA ALA A 331 -12.08 -13.96 7.68
C ALA A 331 -10.54 -14.06 7.57
N LEU A 332 -9.88 -14.95 8.31
CA LEU A 332 -8.45 -15.24 8.13
C LEU A 332 -8.18 -15.87 6.75
N ALA A 333 -8.93 -16.93 6.39
CA ALA A 333 -8.77 -17.65 5.14
C ALA A 333 -9.09 -16.77 3.92
N GLY A 334 -10.17 -15.99 3.98
CA GLY A 334 -10.53 -15.03 2.94
C GLY A 334 -9.52 -13.87 2.81
N LEU A 335 -8.95 -13.41 3.92
CA LEU A 335 -7.91 -12.36 3.88
C LEU A 335 -6.61 -12.90 3.26
N ALA A 336 -6.09 -14.04 3.74
CA ALA A 336 -4.87 -14.64 3.21
C ALA A 336 -5.05 -15.12 1.75
N GLY A 337 -6.15 -15.82 1.44
CA GLY A 337 -6.45 -16.31 0.09
C GLY A 337 -6.75 -15.18 -0.90
N GLY A 338 -7.46 -14.13 -0.47
CA GLY A 338 -7.71 -12.95 -1.29
C GLY A 338 -6.43 -12.17 -1.62
N LEU A 339 -5.51 -12.03 -0.66
CA LEU A 339 -4.19 -11.45 -0.94
C LEU A 339 -3.33 -12.34 -1.84
N ALA A 340 -3.38 -13.67 -1.68
CA ALA A 340 -2.67 -14.58 -2.57
C ALA A 340 -3.19 -14.47 -4.03
N LEU A 341 -4.52 -14.42 -4.21
CA LEU A 341 -5.16 -14.15 -5.51
C LEU A 341 -4.83 -12.77 -6.08
N ALA A 342 -4.63 -11.75 -5.22
CA ALA A 342 -4.23 -10.43 -5.66
C ALA A 342 -2.75 -10.37 -6.09
N TRP A 343 -1.83 -10.99 -5.34
CA TRP A 343 -0.38 -10.85 -5.54
C TRP A 343 0.25 -11.86 -6.51
N TRP A 344 -0.34 -13.05 -6.68
CA TRP A 344 0.09 -14.03 -7.69
C TRP A 344 -0.91 -14.19 -8.85
N GLY A 345 -2.08 -13.56 -8.77
CA GLY A 345 -2.99 -13.43 -9.91
C GLY A 345 -2.58 -12.30 -10.86
N SER A 346 -3.16 -12.33 -12.07
CA SER A 346 -3.05 -11.28 -13.09
C SER A 346 -4.38 -11.14 -13.83
N GLY A 347 -4.62 -9.99 -14.45
CA GLY A 347 -5.91 -9.72 -15.08
C GLY A 347 -7.04 -9.45 -14.05
N PRO A 348 -8.32 -9.47 -14.48
CA PRO A 348 -9.46 -9.10 -13.62
C PRO A 348 -9.64 -9.95 -12.35
N VAL A 349 -9.07 -11.17 -12.26
CA VAL A 349 -9.16 -12.01 -11.05
C VAL A 349 -8.49 -11.37 -9.82
N VAL A 350 -7.51 -10.48 -10.04
CA VAL A 350 -6.86 -9.68 -8.99
C VAL A 350 -7.89 -8.83 -8.25
N LEU A 351 -8.88 -8.29 -8.96
CA LEU A 351 -9.96 -7.50 -8.36
C LEU A 351 -10.87 -8.38 -7.50
N LEU A 352 -11.13 -9.64 -7.88
CA LEU A 352 -11.85 -10.59 -7.03
C LEU A 352 -11.05 -10.94 -5.76
N GLY A 353 -9.73 -11.11 -5.88
CA GLY A 353 -8.82 -11.27 -4.74
C GLY A 353 -8.88 -10.09 -3.78
N LEU A 354 -8.81 -8.86 -4.30
CA LEU A 354 -8.93 -7.63 -3.53
C LEU A 354 -10.31 -7.48 -2.86
N VAL A 355 -11.41 -7.78 -3.56
CA VAL A 355 -12.77 -7.78 -3.01
C VAL A 355 -12.86 -8.74 -1.82
N LEU A 356 -12.42 -9.99 -2.01
CA LEU A 356 -12.42 -11.01 -0.97
C LEU A 356 -11.56 -10.60 0.22
N ALA A 357 -10.34 -10.09 -0.03
CA ALA A 357 -9.42 -9.66 1.01
C ALA A 357 -9.96 -8.46 1.81
N GLN A 358 -10.52 -7.44 1.15
CA GLN A 358 -11.00 -6.23 1.80
C GLN A 358 -12.27 -6.47 2.63
N LEU A 359 -13.22 -7.29 2.14
CA LEU A 359 -14.37 -7.76 2.93
C LEU A 359 -13.92 -8.60 4.15
N SER A 360 -12.93 -9.47 3.95
CA SER A 360 -12.39 -10.31 5.02
C SER A 360 -11.60 -9.51 6.06
N ALA A 361 -10.85 -8.48 5.65
CA ALA A 361 -10.18 -7.55 6.54
C ALA A 361 -11.17 -6.71 7.35
N ALA A 362 -12.27 -6.26 6.75
CA ALA A 362 -13.33 -5.52 7.42
C ALA A 362 -13.95 -6.34 8.58
N VAL A 363 -14.24 -7.62 8.33
CA VAL A 363 -14.63 -8.56 9.40
C VAL A 363 -13.48 -8.71 10.39
N ALA A 364 -12.29 -9.11 9.95
CA ALA A 364 -11.03 -9.22 10.70
C ALA A 364 -10.87 -8.16 11.80
N VAL A 365 -10.82 -6.88 11.40
CA VAL A 365 -10.64 -5.73 12.28
C VAL A 365 -11.84 -5.54 13.21
N ALA A 366 -13.07 -5.67 12.71
CA ALA A 366 -14.27 -5.58 13.57
C ALA A 366 -14.26 -6.66 14.68
N ARG A 367 -13.80 -7.89 14.36
CA ARG A 367 -13.61 -8.95 15.37
C ARG A 367 -12.50 -8.61 16.37
N ALA A 368 -11.36 -8.08 15.90
CA ALA A 368 -10.21 -7.76 16.74
C ALA A 368 -10.51 -6.61 17.72
N LEU A 369 -11.21 -5.57 17.25
CA LEU A 369 -11.65 -4.44 18.07
C LEU A 369 -12.74 -4.80 19.08
N ALA A 370 -13.48 -5.90 18.86
CA ALA A 370 -14.47 -6.46 19.77
C ALA A 370 -13.90 -7.49 20.78
N SER A 371 -12.65 -7.91 20.61
CA SER A 371 -12.03 -8.92 21.47
C SER A 371 -11.69 -8.35 22.85
N PRO A 372 -11.86 -9.10 23.96
CA PRO A 372 -11.57 -8.58 25.29
C PRO A 372 -10.05 -8.39 25.50
N GLY A 373 -9.66 -7.17 25.88
CA GLY A 373 -8.30 -6.82 26.27
C GLY A 373 -7.34 -6.52 25.12
N ASP A 374 -6.30 -5.74 25.44
CA ASP A 374 -5.31 -5.21 24.49
C ASP A 374 -3.88 -5.66 24.84
N ARG A 375 -3.71 -6.98 24.98
CA ARG A 375 -2.36 -7.59 25.06
C ARG A 375 -1.72 -7.44 23.68
N GLY A 376 -0.55 -6.80 23.61
CA GLY A 376 0.16 -6.50 22.37
C GLY A 376 0.11 -5.03 21.91
N VAL A 377 -0.60 -4.14 22.61
CA VAL A 377 -0.71 -2.70 22.24
C VAL A 377 0.64 -2.00 22.02
N TRP A 378 1.70 -2.43 22.71
CA TRP A 378 3.07 -1.92 22.56
C TRP A 378 3.63 -2.11 21.14
N ALA A 379 3.13 -3.10 20.40
CA ALA A 379 3.57 -3.42 19.05
C ALA A 379 2.76 -2.69 17.95
N TYR A 380 1.78 -1.85 18.30
CA TYR A 380 0.83 -1.27 17.34
C TYR A 380 1.47 -0.60 16.11
N GLY A 381 2.47 0.28 16.30
CA GLY A 381 3.20 0.89 15.18
C GLY A 381 4.26 -0.05 14.56
N LEU A 382 4.76 -1.03 15.32
CA LEU A 382 5.72 -2.02 14.82
C LEU A 382 5.07 -3.03 13.87
N VAL A 383 3.83 -3.45 14.14
CA VAL A 383 3.02 -4.30 13.25
C VAL A 383 2.65 -3.58 11.96
N TRP A 384 2.67 -2.24 11.95
CA TRP A 384 2.62 -1.46 10.71
C TRP A 384 4.00 -1.40 10.01
N VAL A 385 5.06 -0.95 10.69
CA VAL A 385 6.33 -0.63 10.02
C VAL A 385 7.13 -1.86 9.59
N LEU A 386 7.18 -2.91 10.41
CA LEU A 386 8.10 -4.03 10.20
C LEU A 386 7.79 -4.84 8.93
N PRO A 387 6.53 -5.19 8.60
CA PRO A 387 6.21 -5.89 7.35
C PRO A 387 6.50 -5.01 6.12
N VAL A 388 6.25 -3.70 6.22
CA VAL A 388 6.48 -2.73 5.13
C VAL A 388 7.99 -2.58 4.87
N LEU A 389 8.79 -2.37 5.91
CA LEU A 389 10.25 -2.30 5.79
C LEU A 389 10.84 -3.58 5.21
N LEU A 390 10.47 -4.75 5.73
CA LEU A 390 10.99 -6.03 5.23
C LEU A 390 10.57 -6.30 3.77
N PHE A 391 9.38 -5.86 3.37
CA PHE A 391 8.93 -5.95 1.98
C PHE A 391 9.75 -5.04 1.05
N GLN A 392 10.05 -3.81 1.49
CA GLN A 392 10.83 -2.83 0.71
C GLN A 392 12.33 -3.17 0.66
N VAL A 393 12.95 -3.54 1.78
CA VAL A 393 14.39 -3.82 1.89
C VAL A 393 14.84 -4.97 0.98
N HIS A 394 13.93 -5.87 0.61
CA HIS A 394 14.15 -6.94 -0.38
C HIS A 394 14.77 -6.42 -1.69
N TYR A 395 14.42 -5.20 -2.14
CA TYR A 395 14.86 -4.63 -3.41
C TYR A 395 16.31 -4.14 -3.45
N ASP A 396 16.98 -4.07 -2.29
CA ASP A 396 18.43 -3.80 -2.17
C ASP A 396 19.23 -4.93 -1.52
N MET A 397 18.58 -5.66 -0.61
CA MET A 397 19.09 -6.79 0.14
C MET A 397 18.05 -7.94 0.07
N PRO A 398 18.10 -8.78 -0.99
CA PRO A 398 17.10 -9.82 -1.22
C PRO A 398 16.93 -10.77 -0.05
N LEU A 399 15.67 -11.05 0.27
CA LEU A 399 15.30 -12.09 1.22
C LEU A 399 15.46 -13.47 0.55
N PRO A 400 15.78 -14.54 1.31
CA PRO A 400 15.90 -15.90 0.78
C PRO A 400 14.54 -16.54 0.41
N PHE A 401 13.49 -15.74 0.23
CA PHE A 401 12.13 -16.12 -0.15
C PHE A 401 11.39 -14.93 -0.77
N ASP A 402 10.30 -15.19 -1.51
CA ASP A 402 9.42 -14.17 -2.10
C ASP A 402 8.83 -13.24 -1.02
N ASN A 403 9.12 -11.94 -1.09
CA ASN A 403 8.72 -10.96 -0.06
C ASN A 403 7.21 -10.84 0.12
N ARG A 404 6.38 -11.24 -0.86
CA ARG A 404 4.92 -11.27 -0.77
C ARG A 404 4.42 -12.15 0.38
N TRP A 405 5.19 -13.16 0.79
CA TRP A 405 4.86 -13.98 1.98
C TRP A 405 4.79 -13.18 3.28
N LEU A 406 5.47 -12.02 3.38
CA LEU A 406 5.35 -11.11 4.53
C LEU A 406 3.92 -10.54 4.66
N LEU A 407 3.26 -10.28 3.53
CA LEU A 407 1.89 -9.78 3.49
C LEU A 407 0.88 -10.87 3.85
N ILE A 408 1.15 -12.13 3.45
CA ILE A 408 0.38 -13.30 3.88
C ILE A 408 0.54 -13.55 5.39
N ALA A 409 1.76 -13.47 5.92
CA ALA A 409 2.03 -13.59 7.36
C ALA A 409 1.32 -12.48 8.17
N LEU A 410 1.31 -11.24 7.65
CA LEU A 410 0.58 -10.12 8.24
C LEU A 410 -0.95 -10.32 8.20
N ALA A 411 -1.49 -10.86 7.11
CA ALA A 411 -2.89 -11.26 7.01
C ALA A 411 -3.28 -12.35 8.01
N VAL A 412 -2.43 -13.36 8.20
CA VAL A 412 -2.62 -14.39 9.24
C VAL A 412 -2.61 -13.74 10.62
N LEU A 413 -1.67 -12.84 10.91
CA LEU A 413 -1.60 -12.10 12.19
C LEU A 413 -2.89 -11.29 12.47
N VAL A 414 -3.40 -10.55 11.48
CA VAL A 414 -4.64 -9.77 11.58
C VAL A 414 -5.88 -10.67 11.69
N GLY A 415 -5.93 -11.78 10.95
CA GLY A 415 -6.99 -12.78 11.03
C GLY A 415 -7.04 -13.47 12.40
N LEU A 416 -5.89 -13.87 12.93
CA LEU A 416 -5.75 -14.42 14.29
C LEU A 416 -6.15 -13.39 15.36
N ALA A 417 -5.87 -12.10 15.16
CA ALA A 417 -6.37 -11.03 16.02
C ALA A 417 -7.90 -10.97 16.06
N GLY A 418 -8.59 -11.42 15.00
CA GLY A 418 -10.03 -11.58 14.97
C GLY A 418 -10.55 -12.91 15.57
N MET A 419 -9.71 -13.92 15.76
CA MET A 419 -10.14 -15.23 16.26
C MET A 419 -10.31 -15.27 17.79
N GLY A 420 -11.32 -16.01 18.26
CA GLY A 420 -11.64 -16.21 19.67
C GLY A 420 -13.14 -16.13 19.98
N ARG A 421 -13.52 -16.58 21.18
CA ARG A 421 -14.86 -16.38 21.77
C ARG A 421 -15.04 -14.92 22.21
N ARG A 422 -16.27 -14.43 22.23
CA ARG A 422 -16.63 -13.03 22.46
C ARG A 422 -17.50 -12.83 23.71
N PRO A 423 -17.66 -11.57 24.18
CA PRO A 423 -18.69 -11.21 25.16
C PRO A 423 -20.11 -11.54 24.66
N ASP A 424 -21.01 -11.83 25.59
CA ASP A 424 -22.30 -12.47 25.30
C ASP A 424 -23.24 -11.66 24.41
N HIS A 425 -23.97 -12.36 23.53
CA HIS A 425 -25.00 -11.80 22.66
C HIS A 425 -26.40 -12.03 23.26
N PRO A 426 -27.26 -10.98 23.37
CA PRO A 426 -28.65 -11.12 23.83
C PRO A 426 -29.60 -11.68 22.75
N GLY A 427 -29.07 -12.36 21.73
CA GLY A 427 -29.82 -12.89 20.59
C GLY A 427 -29.15 -14.13 20.00
N GLY A 428 -29.91 -15.22 19.88
CA GLY A 428 -29.39 -16.49 19.40
C GLY A 428 -29.13 -16.55 17.89
N TRP A 429 -28.62 -17.70 17.43
CA TRP A 429 -28.19 -17.96 16.05
C TRP A 429 -29.35 -18.09 15.05
N ARG A 430 -30.08 -16.99 14.79
CA ARG A 430 -31.16 -16.92 13.79
C ARG A 430 -30.87 -15.82 12.76
N VAL A 431 -30.88 -16.21 11.48
CA VAL A 431 -30.73 -15.29 10.35
C VAL A 431 -32.03 -14.51 10.15
N ASP A 432 -32.02 -13.20 10.40
CA ASP A 432 -33.18 -12.35 10.09
C ASP A 432 -33.09 -11.88 8.63
N LEU A 433 -33.69 -12.67 7.72
CA LEU A 433 -33.78 -12.36 6.30
C LEU A 433 -34.46 -11.01 6.01
N ARG A 434 -35.34 -10.51 6.90
CA ARG A 434 -35.99 -9.19 6.74
C ARG A 434 -35.01 -8.06 7.05
N ARG A 435 -34.10 -8.25 8.02
CA ARG A 435 -32.98 -7.31 8.25
C ARG A 435 -31.90 -7.39 7.16
N LEU A 436 -31.75 -8.53 6.50
CA LEU A 436 -30.88 -8.65 5.32
C LEU A 436 -31.48 -7.98 4.08
N ALA A 437 -32.81 -8.06 3.90
CA ALA A 437 -33.54 -7.34 2.84
C ALA A 437 -33.79 -5.84 3.18
N ALA A 438 -33.42 -5.38 4.37
CA ALA A 438 -33.63 -3.99 4.78
C ALA A 438 -32.78 -3.01 3.95
N ARG A 439 -33.31 -1.79 3.77
CA ARG A 439 -32.61 -0.68 3.09
C ARG A 439 -31.24 -0.42 3.74
N PRO A 440 -30.19 -0.11 2.95
CA PRO A 440 -28.88 0.24 3.49
C PRO A 440 -28.95 1.39 4.50
N ALA A 441 -28.07 1.39 5.50
CA ALA A 441 -27.99 2.52 6.42
C ALA A 441 -27.48 3.79 5.70
N PRO A 442 -27.84 5.01 6.18
CA PRO A 442 -27.39 6.25 5.56
C PRO A 442 -25.87 6.41 5.48
N VAL A 443 -25.10 5.66 6.28
CA VAL A 443 -23.63 5.63 6.23
C VAL A 443 -23.12 4.94 4.98
N ALA A 444 -23.78 3.85 4.54
CA ALA A 444 -23.46 3.20 3.27
C ALA A 444 -23.81 4.12 2.09
N GLY A 445 -24.89 4.90 2.20
CA GLY A 445 -25.24 5.94 1.22
C GLY A 445 -24.21 7.08 1.16
N ALA A 446 -23.80 7.61 2.32
CA ALA A 446 -22.76 8.65 2.41
C ALA A 446 -21.39 8.17 1.91
N VAL A 447 -21.02 6.91 2.20
CA VAL A 447 -19.81 6.27 1.66
C VAL A 447 -19.94 6.03 0.15
N ALA A 448 -21.12 5.70 -0.36
CA ALA A 448 -21.34 5.54 -1.80
C ALA A 448 -21.18 6.85 -2.60
N LEU A 449 -21.34 8.02 -1.97
CA LEU A 449 -21.02 9.30 -2.63
C LEU A 449 -19.54 9.41 -3.04
N ALA A 450 -18.64 8.67 -2.39
CA ALA A 450 -17.23 8.58 -2.79
C ALA A 450 -17.04 8.04 -4.22
N LEU A 451 -18.00 7.25 -4.74
CA LEU A 451 -17.96 6.72 -6.12
C LEU A 451 -18.12 7.81 -7.18
N ALA A 452 -18.67 8.98 -6.84
CA ALA A 452 -18.82 10.09 -7.79
C ALA A 452 -17.46 10.61 -8.30
N VAL A 453 -16.40 10.53 -7.49
CA VAL A 453 -15.07 11.04 -7.86
C VAL A 453 -14.37 10.18 -8.92
N PRO A 454 -14.21 8.85 -8.76
CA PRO A 454 -13.63 8.01 -9.82
C PRO A 454 -14.59 7.85 -11.02
N LEU A 455 -15.91 7.99 -10.83
CA LEU A 455 -16.84 8.09 -11.95
C LEU A 455 -16.60 9.36 -12.77
N LEU A 456 -16.41 10.51 -12.14
CA LEU A 456 -16.02 11.74 -12.83
C LEU A 456 -14.66 11.56 -13.53
N MET A 457 -13.66 11.00 -12.84
CA MET A 457 -12.33 10.68 -13.41
C MET A 457 -12.40 9.74 -14.64
N HIS A 458 -13.41 8.87 -14.72
CA HIS A 458 -13.70 8.04 -15.89
C HIS A 458 -14.32 8.87 -17.03
N LEU A 459 -15.32 9.68 -16.72
CA LEU A 459 -16.06 10.51 -17.69
C LEU A 459 -15.23 11.68 -18.24
N THR A 460 -14.23 12.15 -17.50
CA THR A 460 -13.30 13.23 -17.89
C THR A 460 -11.89 12.71 -18.18
N ARG A 461 -11.77 11.46 -18.66
CA ARG A 461 -10.51 11.00 -19.25
C ARG A 461 -10.17 11.87 -20.48
N PRO A 462 -8.89 12.21 -20.75
CA PRO A 462 -8.51 12.87 -21.99
C PRO A 462 -8.92 12.03 -23.21
N ASP A 463 -9.19 12.68 -24.33
CA ASP A 463 -9.37 11.99 -25.61
C ASP A 463 -8.02 11.46 -26.11
N ASP A 464 -7.98 10.19 -26.51
CA ASP A 464 -6.80 9.50 -27.05
C ASP A 464 -6.50 9.93 -28.52
N GLY A 465 -6.66 11.23 -28.82
CA GLY A 465 -6.54 11.79 -30.16
C GLY A 465 -5.10 11.77 -30.68
N THR A 466 -4.81 10.82 -31.57
CA THR A 466 -3.48 10.67 -32.15
C THR A 466 -3.10 11.88 -33.02
N VAL A 467 -1.86 12.32 -32.89
CA VAL A 467 -1.28 13.44 -33.66
C VAL A 467 -0.24 12.87 -34.62
N THR A 468 -0.19 13.39 -35.85
CA THR A 468 0.88 13.07 -36.82
C THR A 468 2.02 14.08 -36.70
N THR A 469 3.26 13.62 -36.62
CA THR A 469 4.44 14.47 -36.38
C THR A 469 4.96 15.22 -37.62
N SER A 470 5.88 16.15 -37.36
CA SER A 470 6.59 16.94 -38.39
C SER A 470 7.32 16.05 -39.41
N PRO A 471 7.48 16.48 -40.68
CA PRO A 471 8.24 15.72 -41.67
C PRO A 471 9.72 15.49 -41.31
N THR A 472 10.34 16.40 -40.54
CA THR A 472 11.80 16.61 -40.55
C THR A 472 12.60 15.88 -39.47
N GLY A 473 11.96 15.24 -38.49
CA GLY A 473 12.65 14.50 -37.43
C GLY A 473 11.71 13.96 -36.35
N VAL A 474 12.27 13.22 -35.40
CA VAL A 474 11.57 12.69 -34.21
C VAL A 474 12.41 12.96 -32.97
N THR A 475 11.79 13.45 -31.90
CA THR A 475 12.44 13.69 -30.61
C THR A 475 12.11 12.60 -29.61
N VAL A 476 13.14 12.05 -28.96
CA VAL A 476 13.03 10.96 -27.98
C VAL A 476 13.68 11.38 -26.68
N LEU A 477 12.87 11.48 -25.62
CA LEU A 477 13.32 11.75 -24.26
C LEU A 477 13.46 10.43 -23.49
N SER A 478 14.63 10.17 -22.90
CA SER A 478 14.84 9.08 -21.95
C SER A 478 15.18 9.61 -20.57
N TRP A 479 14.60 9.03 -19.52
CA TRP A 479 14.83 9.49 -18.15
C TRP A 479 14.50 8.41 -17.10
N ASN A 480 15.47 8.06 -16.24
CA ASN A 480 15.17 7.39 -14.97
C ASN A 480 14.51 8.42 -14.02
N VAL A 481 13.27 8.14 -13.58
CA VAL A 481 12.47 9.08 -12.77
C VAL A 481 12.34 8.70 -11.29
N LYS A 482 13.16 7.77 -10.80
CA LYS A 482 13.26 7.38 -9.37
C LYS A 482 11.90 7.29 -8.68
N TYR A 483 11.00 6.45 -9.21
CA TYR A 483 9.63 6.22 -8.75
C TYR A 483 8.75 7.48 -8.55
N GLY A 484 9.10 8.58 -9.23
CA GLY A 484 8.43 9.87 -9.12
C GLY A 484 8.94 10.75 -7.98
N ARG A 485 10.13 10.47 -7.40
CA ARG A 485 10.67 11.20 -6.26
C ARG A 485 11.71 12.25 -6.65
N ASP A 486 11.40 13.49 -6.26
CA ASP A 486 12.33 14.62 -6.26
C ASP A 486 13.47 14.37 -5.26
N ASP A 487 14.71 14.27 -5.73
CA ASP A 487 15.87 13.96 -4.88
C ASP A 487 16.20 15.11 -3.91
N ALA A 488 15.99 16.36 -4.36
CA ALA A 488 16.28 17.56 -3.58
C ALA A 488 15.35 17.76 -2.38
N THR A 489 14.13 17.21 -2.42
CA THR A 489 13.13 17.35 -1.34
C THR A 489 12.67 16.05 -0.70
N GLY A 490 12.95 14.90 -1.32
CA GLY A 490 12.50 13.58 -0.89
C GLY A 490 11.01 13.32 -1.14
N GLN A 491 10.30 14.24 -1.80
CA GLN A 491 8.85 14.17 -2.01
C GLN A 491 8.51 13.37 -3.27
N ALA A 492 7.41 12.62 -3.25
CA ALA A 492 6.88 11.98 -4.46
C ALA A 492 6.10 13.03 -5.29
N ASP A 493 6.80 13.67 -6.22
CA ASP A 493 6.33 14.79 -7.05
C ASP A 493 6.43 14.46 -8.56
N PRO A 494 5.51 13.65 -9.10
CA PRO A 494 5.39 13.44 -10.55
C PRO A 494 4.94 14.69 -11.31
N HIS A 495 4.48 15.75 -10.63
CA HIS A 495 4.15 17.03 -11.25
C HIS A 495 5.42 17.79 -11.71
N ARG A 496 6.53 17.72 -10.94
CA ARG A 496 7.84 18.23 -11.42
C ARG A 496 8.31 17.50 -12.69
N ILE A 497 8.15 16.18 -12.76
CA ILE A 497 8.48 15.38 -13.94
C ILE A 497 7.59 15.78 -15.13
N ALA A 498 6.27 15.86 -14.94
CA ALA A 498 5.33 16.30 -15.97
C ALA A 498 5.66 17.72 -16.49
N LYS A 499 6.02 18.64 -15.59
CA LYS A 499 6.42 20.01 -15.96
C LYS A 499 7.67 20.01 -16.86
N VAL A 500 8.68 19.19 -16.56
CA VAL A 500 9.89 19.07 -17.39
C VAL A 500 9.55 18.51 -18.77
N ILE A 501 8.80 17.40 -18.84
CA ILE A 501 8.40 16.79 -20.11
C ILE A 501 7.60 17.78 -20.96
N ARG A 502 6.65 18.51 -20.36
CA ARG A 502 5.85 19.56 -21.04
C ARG A 502 6.69 20.74 -21.56
N ILE A 503 7.82 21.06 -20.92
CA ILE A 503 8.73 22.14 -21.37
C ILE A 503 9.61 21.67 -22.53
N LEU A 504 9.93 20.37 -22.60
CA LEU A 504 10.72 19.77 -23.67
C LEU A 504 9.88 19.37 -24.90
N ASP A 505 8.55 19.18 -24.72
CA ASP A 505 7.55 18.67 -25.70
C ASP A 505 8.08 17.60 -26.68
N PRO A 506 8.64 16.48 -26.17
CA PRO A 506 9.15 15.41 -27.02
C PRO A 506 8.02 14.59 -27.67
N ASP A 507 8.28 14.08 -28.86
CA ASP A 507 7.35 13.22 -29.61
C ASP A 507 7.14 11.88 -28.91
N VAL A 508 8.21 11.31 -28.34
CA VAL A 508 8.18 10.07 -27.54
C VAL A 508 8.98 10.23 -26.26
N VAL A 509 8.43 9.75 -25.16
CA VAL A 509 9.13 9.66 -23.86
C VAL A 509 9.24 8.19 -23.46
N VAL A 510 10.42 7.78 -23.01
CA VAL A 510 10.66 6.50 -22.35
C VAL A 510 11.23 6.72 -20.95
N LEU A 511 10.57 6.14 -19.94
CA LEU A 511 10.92 6.34 -18.54
C LEU A 511 11.30 5.03 -17.86
N GLN A 512 12.29 5.09 -16.99
CA GLN A 512 12.72 3.99 -16.12
C GLN A 512 12.36 4.29 -14.67
N GLU A 513 12.30 3.25 -13.83
CA GLU A 513 11.89 3.33 -12.41
C GLU A 513 10.48 3.90 -12.17
N VAL A 514 9.55 3.78 -13.11
CA VAL A 514 8.18 4.31 -12.94
C VAL A 514 7.42 3.48 -11.89
N SER A 515 6.93 4.13 -10.82
CA SER A 515 6.04 3.49 -9.84
C SER A 515 4.60 3.43 -10.34
N ARG A 516 3.99 2.27 -10.16
CA ARG A 516 2.54 2.04 -10.28
C ARG A 516 2.02 1.36 -9.02
N GLY A 517 2.06 2.11 -7.93
CA GLY A 517 1.63 1.67 -6.60
C GLY A 517 2.76 1.15 -5.71
N TRP A 518 4.02 1.45 -6.00
CA TRP A 518 5.13 0.97 -5.20
C TRP A 518 5.13 1.61 -3.80
N ALA A 519 5.22 0.79 -2.76
CA ALA A 519 4.93 1.22 -1.38
C ALA A 519 5.92 2.27 -0.84
N ILE A 520 7.20 2.21 -1.26
CA ILE A 520 8.24 3.17 -0.85
C ILE A 520 8.04 4.54 -1.53
N GLY A 521 7.48 4.57 -2.75
CA GLY A 521 7.02 5.78 -3.43
C GLY A 521 5.70 6.35 -2.90
N GLY A 522 5.20 5.86 -1.77
CA GLY A 522 3.91 6.28 -1.21
C GLY A 522 2.69 5.79 -1.99
N GLY A 523 2.84 4.80 -2.90
CA GLY A 523 1.70 4.18 -3.58
C GLY A 523 1.05 5.00 -4.70
N VAL A 524 1.79 5.93 -5.32
CA VAL A 524 1.34 6.71 -6.49
C VAL A 524 1.46 5.91 -7.80
N ASP A 525 0.50 6.10 -8.72
CA ASP A 525 0.55 5.69 -10.12
C ASP A 525 1.14 6.81 -10.98
N VAL A 526 2.47 6.82 -11.12
CA VAL A 526 3.19 7.81 -11.92
C VAL A 526 2.79 7.72 -13.39
N ALA A 527 2.45 6.52 -13.89
CA ALA A 527 2.04 6.32 -15.28
C ALA A 527 0.70 7.00 -15.61
N GLU A 528 -0.35 6.72 -14.84
CA GLU A 528 -1.66 7.38 -15.03
C GLU A 528 -1.55 8.90 -14.77
N TYR A 529 -0.77 9.32 -13.77
CA TYR A 529 -0.55 10.74 -13.48
C TYR A 529 0.07 11.49 -14.67
N LEU A 530 1.22 11.01 -15.16
CA LEU A 530 1.92 11.61 -16.30
C LEU A 530 1.07 11.54 -17.57
N SER A 531 0.38 10.43 -17.82
CA SER A 531 -0.49 10.25 -18.98
C SER A 531 -1.60 11.31 -19.04
N ARG A 532 -2.26 11.59 -17.90
CA ARG A 532 -3.32 12.62 -17.82
C ARG A 532 -2.79 14.04 -17.90
N GLU A 533 -1.70 14.33 -17.19
CA GLU A 533 -1.12 15.68 -17.14
C GLU A 533 -0.47 16.06 -18.49
N LEU A 534 0.09 15.11 -19.22
CA LEU A 534 0.71 15.33 -20.54
C LEU A 534 -0.24 15.10 -21.73
N ARG A 535 -1.41 14.46 -21.50
CA ARG A 535 -2.30 13.93 -22.56
C ARG A 535 -1.55 13.01 -23.54
N MET A 536 -0.77 12.09 -22.97
CA MET A 536 -0.04 11.05 -23.69
C MET A 536 -0.54 9.69 -23.23
N PRO A 537 -1.19 8.89 -24.10
CA PRO A 537 -1.39 7.46 -23.85
C PRO A 537 -0.08 6.76 -23.46
N PHE A 538 -0.18 5.73 -22.62
CA PHE A 538 0.99 5.04 -22.05
C PHE A 538 0.98 3.53 -22.28
N TRP A 539 2.18 2.97 -22.37
CA TRP A 539 2.44 1.53 -22.40
C TRP A 539 3.43 1.18 -21.29
N TRP A 540 3.19 0.06 -20.60
CA TRP A 540 3.82 -0.28 -19.32
C TRP A 540 4.49 -1.65 -19.37
N SER A 541 5.74 -1.74 -18.89
CA SER A 541 6.45 -3.01 -18.71
C SER A 541 6.83 -3.20 -17.24
N PRO A 542 6.15 -4.07 -16.48
CA PRO A 542 6.45 -4.31 -15.08
C PRO A 542 7.84 -4.96 -14.90
N ALA A 543 8.47 -4.62 -13.78
CA ALA A 543 9.70 -5.18 -13.24
C ALA A 543 9.49 -5.46 -11.73
N ALA A 544 10.55 -5.86 -11.02
CA ALA A 544 10.53 -6.13 -9.57
C ALA A 544 9.35 -7.03 -9.13
N ASP A 545 8.36 -6.47 -8.43
CA ASP A 545 7.15 -7.13 -7.93
C ASP A 545 5.93 -7.06 -8.86
N GLY A 546 5.95 -6.14 -9.83
CA GLY A 546 4.81 -5.76 -10.67
C GLY A 546 4.44 -4.26 -10.57
N GLN A 547 4.93 -3.55 -9.56
CA GLN A 547 4.53 -2.18 -9.19
C GLN A 547 5.61 -1.13 -9.51
N PHE A 548 6.72 -1.53 -10.11
CA PHE A 548 7.87 -0.72 -10.52
C PHE A 548 8.31 -1.20 -11.90
N GLY A 549 8.80 -0.34 -12.81
CA GLY A 549 9.11 -0.78 -14.17
C GLY A 549 9.41 0.34 -15.17
N ASN A 550 9.25 0.02 -16.46
CA ASN A 550 9.50 0.94 -17.57
C ASN A 550 8.19 1.41 -18.21
N LEU A 551 8.21 2.62 -18.77
CA LEU A 551 7.05 3.26 -19.39
C LEU A 551 7.43 3.84 -20.76
N LEU A 552 6.50 3.80 -21.72
CA LEU A 552 6.53 4.62 -22.93
C LEU A 552 5.29 5.51 -22.96
N LEU A 553 5.46 6.80 -23.27
CA LEU A 553 4.41 7.80 -23.44
C LEU A 553 4.56 8.46 -24.82
N THR A 554 3.48 8.58 -25.60
CA THR A 554 3.46 9.37 -26.84
C THR A 554 2.05 9.75 -27.27
N ARG A 555 1.91 10.79 -28.10
CA ARG A 555 0.68 11.15 -28.83
C ARG A 555 0.59 10.51 -30.22
N LEU A 556 1.62 9.77 -30.64
CA LEU A 556 1.69 9.08 -31.93
C LEU A 556 0.89 7.77 -31.91
N PRO A 557 0.43 7.26 -33.07
CA PRO A 557 -0.12 5.91 -33.16
C PRO A 557 0.97 4.86 -32.90
N VAL A 558 0.62 3.75 -32.23
CA VAL A 558 1.57 2.72 -31.80
C VAL A 558 1.05 1.31 -32.11
N SER A 559 1.93 0.43 -32.60
CA SER A 559 1.69 -1.01 -32.80
C SER A 559 2.78 -1.87 -32.12
N ASP A 560 2.64 -3.20 -32.24
CA ASP A 560 3.68 -4.18 -31.93
C ASP A 560 4.32 -4.07 -30.53
N VAL A 561 3.51 -3.67 -29.56
CA VAL A 561 3.93 -3.52 -28.16
C VAL A 561 4.30 -4.87 -27.57
N ARG A 562 5.55 -5.01 -27.11
CA ARG A 562 6.10 -6.21 -26.49
C ARG A 562 6.80 -5.84 -25.20
N THR A 563 6.53 -6.60 -24.14
CA THR A 563 7.10 -6.39 -22.81
C THR A 563 7.64 -7.73 -22.30
N GLY A 564 8.82 -7.74 -21.70
CA GLY A 564 9.39 -8.97 -21.16
C GLY A 564 10.38 -8.74 -20.03
N LEU A 565 10.55 -9.74 -19.19
CA LEU A 565 11.60 -9.75 -18.17
C LEU A 565 12.95 -9.98 -18.84
N LEU A 566 13.97 -9.30 -18.34
CA LEU A 566 15.36 -9.53 -18.69
C LEU A 566 15.96 -10.61 -17.76
N PRO A 567 17.05 -11.30 -18.16
CA PRO A 567 17.74 -12.27 -17.31
C PRO A 567 18.04 -11.72 -15.91
N TYR A 568 17.61 -12.43 -14.87
CA TYR A 568 17.76 -12.01 -13.47
C TYR A 568 19.24 -11.91 -13.07
N GLY A 569 20.02 -12.95 -13.39
CA GLY A 569 21.47 -13.01 -13.18
C GLY A 569 21.87 -12.81 -11.72
N GLN A 570 22.73 -11.82 -11.48
CA GLN A 570 23.13 -11.35 -10.16
C GLN A 570 22.63 -9.91 -10.00
N GLY A 571 21.53 -9.74 -9.25
CA GLY A 571 20.87 -8.47 -8.98
C GLY A 571 19.80 -8.63 -7.90
N PRO A 572 19.32 -7.54 -7.28
CA PRO A 572 18.38 -7.65 -6.17
C PRO A 572 16.89 -7.61 -6.58
N MET A 573 16.59 -7.47 -7.87
CA MET A 573 15.22 -7.45 -8.39
C MET A 573 15.19 -7.90 -9.85
N HIS A 574 14.02 -8.36 -10.32
CA HIS A 574 13.78 -8.53 -11.74
C HIS A 574 13.85 -7.19 -12.49
N ARG A 575 14.48 -7.20 -13.66
CA ARG A 575 14.48 -6.12 -14.64
C ARG A 575 13.60 -6.48 -15.83
N SER A 576 13.17 -5.49 -16.62
CA SER A 576 12.34 -5.70 -17.81
C SER A 576 12.72 -4.74 -18.94
N TYR A 577 12.13 -4.98 -20.11
CA TYR A 577 12.15 -4.09 -21.26
C TYR A 577 10.74 -3.82 -21.78
N LEU A 578 10.57 -2.73 -22.52
CA LEU A 578 9.41 -2.43 -23.36
C LEU A 578 9.91 -2.16 -24.78
N LYS A 579 9.28 -2.76 -25.78
CA LYS A 579 9.41 -2.41 -27.20
C LYS A 579 8.04 -2.02 -27.75
N ALA A 580 7.99 -1.04 -28.64
CA ALA A 580 6.82 -0.72 -29.44
C ALA A 580 7.23 -0.16 -30.82
N THR A 581 6.41 -0.35 -31.85
CA THR A 581 6.57 0.36 -33.13
C THR A 581 5.74 1.65 -33.07
N VAL A 582 6.39 2.79 -33.23
CA VAL A 582 5.74 4.11 -33.29
C VAL A 582 5.56 4.53 -34.74
N HIS A 583 4.35 4.92 -35.13
CA HIS A 583 4.03 5.36 -36.50
C HIS A 583 4.18 6.87 -36.67
N LEU A 584 4.63 7.29 -37.86
CA LEU A 584 5.03 8.65 -38.16
C LEU A 584 4.41 9.14 -39.48
N ALA A 585 4.60 10.43 -39.80
CA ALA A 585 4.18 10.98 -41.07
C ALA A 585 4.78 10.23 -42.27
N PHE A 586 3.98 10.14 -43.35
CA PHE A 586 4.33 9.50 -44.64
C PHE A 586 4.60 7.99 -44.55
N GLY A 587 3.94 7.28 -43.62
CA GLY A 587 4.02 5.82 -43.51
C GLY A 587 5.31 5.28 -42.87
N ARG A 588 6.20 6.17 -42.43
CA ARG A 588 7.42 5.80 -41.71
C ARG A 588 7.08 5.23 -40.32
N SER A 589 7.98 4.41 -39.78
CA SER A 589 7.89 3.91 -38.41
C SER A 589 9.26 3.86 -37.75
N LEU A 590 9.25 3.96 -36.41
CA LEU A 590 10.42 3.85 -35.54
C LEU A 590 10.12 2.80 -34.47
N ASP A 591 10.95 1.76 -34.37
CA ASP A 591 10.91 0.88 -33.20
C ASP A 591 11.55 1.62 -32.02
N VAL A 592 10.78 1.81 -30.95
CA VAL A 592 11.26 2.42 -29.70
C VAL A 592 11.35 1.33 -28.65
N VAL A 593 12.52 1.21 -28.05
CA VAL A 593 12.84 0.22 -27.02
C VAL A 593 13.39 0.92 -25.79
N THR A 594 12.92 0.52 -24.61
CA THR A 594 13.47 0.99 -23.34
C THR A 594 13.61 -0.13 -22.33
N ALA A 595 14.61 -0.01 -21.45
CA ALA A 595 14.94 -0.98 -20.42
C ALA A 595 15.68 -0.30 -19.28
N HIS A 596 15.70 -0.95 -18.12
CA HIS A 596 16.54 -0.60 -16.98
C HIS A 596 17.40 -1.81 -16.63
N LEU A 597 18.72 -1.73 -16.84
CA LEU A 597 19.60 -2.90 -16.63
C LEU A 597 20.03 -3.05 -15.16
N THR A 598 20.60 -4.20 -14.78
CA THR A 598 21.01 -4.46 -13.40
C THR A 598 22.20 -3.60 -12.95
N HIS A 599 22.06 -2.93 -11.81
CA HIS A 599 23.06 -2.01 -11.26
C HIS A 599 24.27 -2.70 -10.63
N ARG A 600 25.25 -1.90 -10.18
CA ARG A 600 26.53 -2.27 -9.52
C ARG A 600 27.56 -2.93 -10.46
N LYS A 601 28.83 -2.47 -10.39
CA LYS A 601 29.92 -2.92 -11.29
C LYS A 601 30.12 -4.44 -11.39
N PRO A 602 30.10 -5.24 -10.29
CA PRO A 602 30.31 -6.70 -10.37
C PRO A 602 29.31 -7.43 -11.29
N ASN A 603 28.15 -6.83 -11.57
CA ASN A 603 27.07 -7.45 -12.33
C ASN A 603 27.21 -7.29 -13.86
N THR A 604 28.39 -6.91 -14.38
CA THR A 604 28.67 -6.86 -15.83
C THR A 604 28.26 -8.14 -16.58
N PRO A 605 28.55 -9.37 -16.10
CA PRO A 605 28.08 -10.59 -16.78
C PRO A 605 26.55 -10.70 -16.88
N THR A 606 25.83 -10.10 -15.92
CA THR A 606 24.36 -10.00 -15.99
C THR A 606 23.94 -8.96 -17.01
N ARG A 607 24.50 -7.74 -16.98
CA ARG A 607 24.17 -6.70 -17.97
C ARG A 607 24.46 -7.14 -19.41
N LEU A 608 25.54 -7.87 -19.66
CA LEU A 608 25.84 -8.42 -20.99
C LEU A 608 24.72 -9.35 -21.47
N ALA A 609 24.35 -10.37 -20.67
CA ALA A 609 23.24 -11.26 -21.02
C ALA A 609 21.88 -10.54 -21.16
N GLN A 610 21.68 -9.45 -20.41
CA GLN A 610 20.50 -8.58 -20.56
C GLN A 610 20.53 -7.78 -21.87
N ILE A 611 21.69 -7.26 -22.29
CA ILE A 611 21.88 -6.58 -23.58
C ILE A 611 21.67 -7.56 -24.74
N ASP A 612 22.22 -8.77 -24.66
CA ASP A 612 22.03 -9.82 -25.67
C ASP A 612 20.53 -10.16 -25.83
N THR A 613 19.81 -10.28 -24.70
CA THR A 613 18.35 -10.51 -24.70
C THR A 613 17.56 -9.32 -25.27
N LEU A 614 18.01 -8.09 -25.00
CA LEU A 614 17.38 -6.85 -25.47
C LEU A 614 17.55 -6.67 -26.98
N LEU A 615 18.78 -6.84 -27.48
CA LEU A 615 19.11 -6.77 -28.90
C LEU A 615 18.39 -7.88 -29.69
N ALA A 616 18.19 -9.07 -29.11
CA ALA A 616 17.37 -10.12 -29.72
C ALA A 616 15.87 -9.78 -29.89
N GLN A 617 15.38 -8.65 -29.34
CA GLN A 617 14.03 -8.11 -29.62
C GLN A 617 14.02 -7.06 -30.74
N THR A 618 15.19 -6.64 -31.21
CA THR A 618 15.37 -5.60 -32.24
C THR A 618 15.55 -6.23 -33.62
N ASP A 619 15.29 -5.43 -34.65
CA ASP A 619 15.69 -5.75 -36.02
C ASP A 619 16.62 -4.62 -36.49
N PRO A 620 17.93 -4.86 -36.65
CA PRO A 620 18.88 -3.84 -37.09
C PRO A 620 18.58 -3.23 -38.46
N ALA A 621 17.78 -3.89 -39.31
CA ALA A 621 17.34 -3.32 -40.58
C ALA A 621 16.24 -2.26 -40.39
N ARG A 622 15.40 -2.39 -39.36
CA ARG A 622 14.37 -1.39 -39.03
C ARG A 622 15.01 -0.20 -38.31
N PRO A 623 14.57 1.04 -38.60
CA PRO A 623 14.94 2.20 -37.79
C PRO A 623 14.49 1.94 -36.35
N THR A 624 15.46 1.82 -35.45
CA THR A 624 15.23 1.41 -34.06
C THR A 624 16.05 2.29 -33.12
N VAL A 625 15.45 2.75 -32.03
CA VAL A 625 16.13 3.42 -30.91
C VAL A 625 15.98 2.59 -29.63
N VAL A 626 17.08 2.42 -28.90
CA VAL A 626 17.18 1.69 -27.64
C VAL A 626 17.70 2.66 -26.58
N ALA A 627 16.89 3.03 -25.59
CA ALA A 627 17.22 4.09 -24.63
C ALA A 627 16.79 3.80 -23.19
N GLY A 628 17.65 4.17 -22.23
CA GLY A 628 17.37 4.05 -20.79
C GLY A 628 18.62 4.06 -19.91
N ASP A 629 18.41 4.00 -18.60
CA ASP A 629 19.47 3.70 -17.62
C ASP A 629 19.96 2.26 -17.82
N PHE A 630 21.16 2.12 -18.40
CA PHE A 630 21.80 0.82 -18.61
C PHE A 630 22.90 0.52 -17.59
N ASN A 631 23.10 1.41 -16.60
CA ASN A 631 23.91 1.16 -15.41
C ASN A 631 25.36 0.71 -15.69
N PHE A 632 25.90 1.06 -16.86
CA PHE A 632 27.29 0.85 -17.27
C PHE A 632 27.92 2.15 -17.76
N TRP A 633 29.23 2.29 -17.52
CA TRP A 633 30.02 3.46 -17.89
C TRP A 633 30.65 3.31 -19.30
N PRO A 634 31.02 4.42 -19.98
CA PRO A 634 31.69 4.38 -21.29
C PRO A 634 32.88 3.41 -21.41
N THR A 635 33.67 3.27 -20.33
CA THR A 635 34.90 2.44 -20.32
C THR A 635 34.66 0.95 -20.04
N TRP A 636 33.42 0.52 -19.78
CA TRP A 636 33.11 -0.86 -19.43
C TRP A 636 32.79 -1.72 -20.68
N PRO A 637 32.86 -3.07 -20.61
CA PRO A 637 32.64 -3.95 -21.77
C PRO A 637 31.30 -3.78 -22.49
N GLU A 638 30.24 -3.40 -21.77
CA GLU A 638 28.85 -3.35 -22.22
C GLU A 638 28.63 -2.45 -23.46
N THR A 639 29.41 -1.38 -23.64
CA THR A 639 29.37 -0.54 -24.85
C THR A 639 29.68 -1.31 -26.13
N ARG A 640 30.53 -2.34 -26.06
CA ARG A 640 30.97 -3.13 -27.21
C ARG A 640 29.93 -4.12 -27.70
N SER A 641 28.95 -4.50 -26.87
CA SER A 641 27.80 -5.31 -27.33
C SER A 641 26.93 -4.51 -28.32
N PHE A 642 26.72 -3.22 -28.06
CA PHE A 642 26.00 -2.33 -28.97
C PHE A 642 26.81 -2.01 -30.24
N THR A 643 28.04 -1.50 -30.09
CA THR A 643 28.83 -1.07 -31.26
C THR A 643 29.31 -2.25 -32.11
N GLY A 644 29.56 -3.42 -31.51
CA GLY A 644 29.83 -4.67 -32.24
C GLY A 644 28.64 -5.21 -33.03
N ALA A 645 27.41 -4.84 -32.64
CA ALA A 645 26.18 -5.09 -33.40
C ALA A 645 25.84 -3.95 -34.39
N GLY A 646 26.75 -2.99 -34.60
CA GLY A 646 26.57 -1.87 -35.54
C GLY A 646 25.77 -0.68 -35.01
N TRP A 647 25.40 -0.67 -33.71
CA TRP A 647 24.62 0.43 -33.13
C TRP A 647 25.50 1.64 -32.83
N THR A 648 24.95 2.83 -33.04
CA THR A 648 25.62 4.11 -32.73
C THR A 648 25.03 4.74 -31.49
N SER A 649 25.85 5.42 -30.69
CA SER A 649 25.46 6.13 -29.47
C SER A 649 25.20 7.59 -29.80
N ALA A 650 24.01 8.11 -29.49
CA ALA A 650 23.61 9.49 -29.77
C ALA A 650 24.56 10.49 -29.09
N GLN A 651 24.93 10.19 -27.83
CA GLN A 651 25.93 10.93 -27.06
C GLN A 651 27.25 11.04 -27.83
N ASP A 652 27.78 9.92 -28.33
CA ASP A 652 29.14 9.87 -28.89
C ASP A 652 29.20 10.47 -30.31
N VAL A 653 28.18 10.28 -31.16
CA VAL A 653 28.17 10.84 -32.53
C VAL A 653 27.84 12.33 -32.59
N THR A 654 27.29 12.92 -31.53
CA THR A 654 26.98 14.36 -31.43
C THR A 654 28.01 15.17 -30.63
N GLY A 655 29.07 14.53 -30.12
CA GLY A 655 30.12 15.20 -29.33
C GLY A 655 29.86 15.29 -27.81
N HIS A 656 28.80 14.66 -27.32
CA HIS A 656 28.45 14.58 -25.89
C HIS A 656 29.05 13.34 -25.19
N GLY A 657 30.26 12.94 -25.60
CA GLY A 657 30.97 11.75 -25.11
C GLY A 657 31.17 11.74 -23.58
N ASP A 658 31.53 12.89 -23.01
CA ASP A 658 31.87 13.03 -21.60
C ASP A 658 30.72 13.60 -20.74
N ALA A 659 29.50 13.68 -21.29
CA ALA A 659 28.35 14.26 -20.59
C ALA A 659 27.84 13.34 -19.46
N TRP A 660 27.82 13.85 -18.23
CA TRP A 660 27.27 13.15 -17.07
C TRP A 660 25.75 13.11 -17.07
N THR A 661 25.18 11.99 -16.62
CA THR A 661 23.73 11.78 -16.53
C THR A 661 23.25 11.53 -15.10
N SER A 662 24.14 11.18 -14.16
CA SER A 662 23.78 10.83 -12.76
C SER A 662 24.99 10.93 -11.80
N PRO A 663 24.81 11.15 -10.49
CA PRO A 663 23.59 11.67 -9.85
C PRO A 663 23.49 13.20 -10.06
N THR A 664 22.29 13.78 -10.00
CA THR A 664 22.09 15.22 -10.23
C THR A 664 22.71 16.13 -9.16
N ASP A 665 22.98 15.63 -7.95
CA ASP A 665 23.59 16.41 -6.87
C ASP A 665 25.13 16.54 -7.03
N ARG A 666 25.76 15.51 -7.60
CA ARG A 666 27.21 15.40 -7.84
C ARG A 666 27.49 14.62 -9.14
N PRO A 667 27.26 15.22 -10.32
CA PRO A 667 27.35 14.52 -11.61
C PRO A 667 28.73 13.88 -11.83
N THR A 668 28.74 12.54 -11.93
CA THR A 668 29.97 11.72 -11.93
C THR A 668 29.87 10.44 -12.77
N ASN A 669 28.68 10.10 -13.27
CA ASN A 669 28.41 8.89 -14.04
C ASN A 669 27.74 9.25 -15.38
N ARG A 670 28.11 8.56 -16.45
CA ARG A 670 27.33 8.46 -17.70
C ARG A 670 26.79 7.04 -17.78
N VAL A 671 25.51 6.87 -17.44
CA VAL A 671 24.82 5.56 -17.32
C VAL A 671 23.49 5.49 -18.06
N ASP A 672 22.95 6.63 -18.47
CA ASP A 672 21.76 6.74 -19.31
C ASP A 672 22.20 6.88 -20.76
N TRP A 673 21.74 5.96 -21.61
CA TRP A 673 22.20 5.80 -22.98
C TRP A 673 21.06 5.93 -23.99
N VAL A 674 21.40 6.39 -25.21
CA VAL A 674 20.50 6.37 -26.36
C VAL A 674 21.26 5.79 -27.55
N PHE A 675 20.92 4.57 -27.97
CA PHE A 675 21.52 3.90 -29.12
C PHE A 675 20.55 3.85 -30.30
N GLY A 676 21.06 4.05 -31.52
CA GLY A 676 20.33 3.91 -32.78
C GLY A 676 20.86 2.75 -33.62
N SER A 677 19.97 2.04 -34.31
CA SER A 677 20.34 1.05 -35.33
C SER A 677 21.03 1.72 -36.54
N PRO A 678 21.71 0.98 -37.43
CA PRO A 678 22.43 1.55 -38.58
C PRO A 678 21.60 2.43 -39.53
N SER A 679 20.26 2.33 -39.50
CA SER A 679 19.33 3.14 -40.27
C SER A 679 18.81 4.40 -39.54
N VAL A 680 19.30 4.70 -38.33
CA VAL A 680 19.00 5.92 -37.56
C VAL A 680 20.19 6.87 -37.60
N ALA A 681 19.93 8.16 -37.89
CA ALA A 681 20.91 9.23 -37.74
C ALA A 681 20.49 10.17 -36.61
N PHE A 682 21.42 10.53 -35.72
CA PHE A 682 21.18 11.54 -34.68
C PHE A 682 21.62 12.92 -35.17
N THR A 683 20.75 13.92 -35.03
CA THR A 683 21.00 15.31 -35.49
C THR A 683 21.20 16.30 -34.35
N ASP A 684 20.73 15.97 -33.15
CA ASP A 684 20.92 16.74 -31.92
C ASP A 684 20.84 15.79 -30.72
N PHE A 685 21.54 16.13 -29.64
CA PHE A 685 21.45 15.46 -28.35
C PHE A 685 21.73 16.47 -27.25
N ARG A 686 21.05 16.35 -26.11
CA ARG A 686 21.37 17.12 -24.90
C ARG A 686 21.09 16.33 -23.63
N VAL A 687 21.93 16.54 -22.62
CA VAL A 687 21.56 16.31 -21.22
C VAL A 687 20.87 17.58 -20.72
N VAL A 688 19.78 17.44 -19.97
CA VAL A 688 19.02 18.56 -19.39
C VAL A 688 19.48 18.76 -17.94
N ASP A 689 20.73 19.19 -17.79
CA ASP A 689 21.50 19.24 -16.53
C ASP A 689 20.99 20.23 -15.47
N GLN A 690 20.06 21.11 -15.84
CA GLN A 690 19.35 22.01 -14.93
C GLN A 690 18.15 21.36 -14.20
N VAL A 691 17.87 20.07 -14.43
CA VAL A 691 16.71 19.36 -13.87
C VAL A 691 17.08 18.44 -12.71
N THR A 692 16.61 18.77 -11.50
CA THR A 692 16.83 18.01 -10.26
C THR A 692 15.57 17.27 -9.77
N ALA A 693 14.68 16.86 -10.68
CA ALA A 693 13.39 16.23 -10.34
C ALA A 693 13.44 14.68 -10.22
N SER A 694 14.63 14.14 -10.35
CA SER A 694 15.07 12.75 -10.16
C SER A 694 16.55 12.83 -9.76
N ASP A 695 17.20 11.73 -9.40
CA ASP A 695 18.66 11.69 -9.28
C ASP A 695 19.37 11.46 -10.62
N HIS A 696 18.64 11.13 -11.70
CA HIS A 696 19.16 11.15 -13.06
C HIS A 696 18.69 12.40 -13.81
N PHE A 697 19.52 12.90 -14.73
CA PHE A 697 19.12 13.96 -15.67
C PHE A 697 18.31 13.39 -16.84
N PRO A 698 17.33 14.14 -17.38
CA PRO A 698 16.70 13.78 -18.65
C PRO A 698 17.71 13.88 -19.80
N VAL A 699 17.71 12.88 -20.70
CA VAL A 699 18.49 12.92 -21.95
C VAL A 699 17.56 12.95 -23.16
N LEU A 700 17.73 13.95 -24.02
CA LEU A 700 16.87 14.19 -25.18
C LEU A 700 17.69 14.07 -26.46
N ALA A 701 17.26 13.18 -27.37
CA ALA A 701 17.87 12.99 -28.68
C ALA A 701 16.90 13.39 -29.80
N THR A 702 17.42 13.96 -30.88
CA THR A 702 16.67 14.19 -32.13
C THR A 702 17.19 13.27 -33.22
N LEU A 703 16.26 12.53 -33.84
CA LEU A 703 16.52 11.50 -34.83
C LEU A 703 16.05 11.97 -36.21
N ALA A 704 16.92 11.87 -37.21
CA ALA A 704 16.54 11.83 -38.61
C ALA A 704 16.36 10.37 -39.04
N LEU A 705 15.26 10.10 -39.73
CA LEU A 705 14.95 8.79 -40.32
C LEU A 705 15.15 8.83 -41.84
N PRO A 706 15.38 7.69 -42.50
CA PRO A 706 15.50 7.62 -43.94
C PRO A 706 14.25 8.15 -44.66
N ALA A 707 14.43 8.50 -45.94
CA ALA A 707 13.30 8.58 -46.86
C ALA A 707 12.67 7.18 -47.02
N PRO A 708 11.33 7.09 -47.23
CA PRO A 708 10.64 5.82 -47.48
C PRO A 708 10.98 5.23 -48.85
#